data_AF-A0A8T5EQ13-F1
#
_entry.id   AF-A0A8T5EQ13-F1
#
_cell.length_a   1.000
_cell.length_b   1.000
_cell.length_c   1.000
_cell.angle_alpha   90.00
_cell.angle_beta   90.00
_cell.angle_gamma   90.00
#
_symmetry.space_group_name_H-M   'P 1'
#
loop_
_entity.id
_entity.type
_entity.pdbx_description
1 polymer ?
#
loop_
_entity_poly.entity_id
_entity_poly.type
_entity_poly.pdbx_seq_one_letter_code
_entity_poly.pdbx_strand_id
1 'polypeptide(L)'
;MSRDITIGGVQQNIAFYSLESLILFVGGFLLISYLLVQNEFNNLFSEPRKFNNGVSPIFTDLLQNMYVWIFIFGVYNLIPFLKSWEFFLDSSVLSIFSELLKGSALGLFCGLFIGFLLRGYYSSLFAMVMFLFSYRLFPLLSEFSPFFSLSSSQISFFIIGGAVLTSFLLIQNNIKDLSINKISKVNTGEFASVFSILIFIILLFNISMVPILSQNLIPFLSLILLLNVCYWSWDLSQERSKQSVQEQRSAALVFMVSLPILLYFLLRLLYLLNHPDTVMRNRWELAYDFMSQGNTFKVNTWPFEVTPGADSRWLFYKAAIINSARVTLLSIFLCTILGIIVGVTRLSSNKLASTLATAYVEIFRNLPLAVLLFLIATQMGHQFPLFSEEKAISIFNKDIIYYSNQGIWFVTVAEHFRLFVGIIFLAFIKIILRQMARVEPRKVDDSKSSLIQRPFSHLGWRVEALLSDILVLISIFAFVILSYPFFTTASGGLECIIGLNFLLYSLLVFTNVDDSGVNEMVVDDSSEGLRKSFTIWTLSIAVAIGIAISAGFSSPELLKPSSSPGSWRFVAEKGFEITPAFSAMIIGLTLFTASVVAEIVRGSIQALPRGQVEASISLGLNPFQRLRLVILPQALRSMIPLLNNQFMNVWKNSSLAIIVAYNDIFYQFLVMANNVGKLIPLFLLLLVTYQFGSLMISAVMNWFNARVTSVKI
;
A
#
# COMPACT_ATOMS: atom_id res chain seq x y z
N MET A 1 -23.31 23.92 11.69
CA MET A 1 -22.92 24.31 13.06
C MET A 1 -23.33 25.77 13.27
N SER A 2 -24.57 26.00 13.68
CA SER A 2 -25.03 27.26 14.31
C SER A 2 -26.54 27.12 14.56
N ARG A 3 -26.89 26.60 15.73
CA ARG A 3 -28.05 26.99 16.52
C ARG A 3 -27.94 26.22 17.83
N ASP A 4 -27.44 26.91 18.84
CA ASP A 4 -28.19 27.13 20.06
C ASP A 4 -27.97 28.59 20.46
N ILE A 5 -29.09 29.31 20.59
CA ILE A 5 -29.22 30.65 21.17
C ILE A 5 -29.31 30.39 22.68
N THR A 6 -28.58 31.10 23.56
CA THR A 6 -29.14 32.25 24.28
C THR A 6 -28.10 33.19 24.89
N ILE A 7 -28.48 34.46 24.91
CA ILE A 7 -27.89 35.58 25.66
C ILE A 7 -28.26 35.38 27.15
N GLY A 8 -27.29 35.50 28.07
CA GLY A 8 -27.57 35.69 29.50
C GLY A 8 -27.21 34.59 30.49
N GLY A 9 -26.26 33.69 30.23
CA GLY A 9 -25.71 32.80 31.28
C GLY A 9 -25.35 31.40 30.79
N VAL A 10 -24.05 31.20 30.61
CA VAL A 10 -23.29 29.92 30.52
C VAL A 10 -24.06 28.69 30.03
N GLN A 11 -23.96 28.41 28.73
CA GLN A 11 -24.04 27.05 28.20
C GLN A 11 -22.73 26.73 27.46
N GLN A 12 -21.88 25.93 28.10
CA GLN A 12 -20.76 25.30 27.42
C GLN A 12 -21.30 24.14 26.59
N ASN A 13 -21.35 24.32 25.27
CA ASN A 13 -21.65 23.24 24.35
C ASN A 13 -20.39 22.34 24.27
N ILE A 14 -20.44 21.15 24.88
CA ILE A 14 -19.31 20.22 25.03
C ILE A 14 -18.78 19.73 23.66
N ALA A 15 -19.53 19.97 22.58
CA ALA A 15 -19.22 19.55 21.22
C ALA A 15 -18.52 20.63 20.34
N PHE A 16 -18.05 21.75 20.93
CA PHE A 16 -17.43 22.84 20.17
C PHE A 16 -15.93 22.59 19.92
N TYR A 17 -15.48 22.74 18.68
CA TYR A 17 -14.05 22.88 18.37
C TYR A 17 -13.56 24.26 18.80
N SER A 18 -12.35 24.34 19.34
CA SER A 18 -11.71 25.64 19.52
C SER A 18 -11.61 26.35 18.18
N LEU A 19 -11.79 27.67 18.16
CA LEU A 19 -11.69 28.46 16.93
C LEU A 19 -10.37 28.19 16.19
N GLU A 20 -9.28 28.06 16.94
CA GLU A 20 -7.95 27.75 16.41
C GLU A 20 -7.92 26.42 15.64
N SER A 21 -8.53 25.38 16.20
CA SER A 21 -8.57 24.06 15.57
C SER A 21 -9.44 24.07 14.31
N LEU A 22 -10.56 24.80 14.30
CA LEU A 22 -11.43 24.93 13.14
C LEU A 22 -10.72 25.65 11.99
N ILE A 23 -10.01 26.74 12.31
CA ILE A 23 -9.20 27.48 11.33
C ILE A 23 -8.06 26.62 10.80
N LEU A 24 -7.38 25.84 11.64
CA LEU A 24 -6.33 24.92 11.21
C LEU A 24 -6.86 23.89 10.22
N PHE A 25 -7.93 23.16 10.58
CA PHE A 25 -8.42 22.06 9.76
C PHE A 25 -9.07 22.53 8.47
N VAL A 26 -9.98 23.51 8.55
CA VAL A 26 -10.67 24.00 7.35
C VAL A 26 -9.75 24.88 6.51
N GLY A 27 -9.01 25.80 7.14
CA GLY A 27 -8.05 26.66 6.43
C GLY A 27 -6.93 25.86 5.77
N GLY A 28 -6.40 24.84 6.46
CA GLY A 28 -5.34 23.99 5.92
C GLY A 28 -5.85 23.14 4.75
N PHE A 29 -7.06 22.60 4.87
CA PHE A 29 -7.71 21.88 3.78
C PHE A 29 -7.93 22.78 2.54
N LEU A 30 -8.41 24.01 2.74
CA LEU A 30 -8.61 24.97 1.65
C LEU A 30 -7.28 25.38 1.01
N LEU A 31 -6.22 25.57 1.81
CA LEU A 31 -4.88 25.88 1.31
C LEU A 31 -4.30 24.74 0.47
N ILE A 32 -4.40 23.49 0.92
CA ILE A 32 -3.94 22.33 0.16
C ILE A 32 -4.73 22.21 -1.15
N SER A 33 -6.05 22.36 -1.09
CA SER A 33 -6.90 22.33 -2.27
C SER A 33 -6.53 23.44 -3.26
N TYR A 34 -6.22 24.64 -2.76
CA TYR A 34 -5.75 25.76 -3.57
C TYR A 34 -4.44 25.44 -4.30
N LEU A 35 -3.47 24.86 -3.60
CA LEU A 35 -2.18 24.47 -4.17
C LEU A 35 -2.33 23.38 -5.24
N LEU A 36 -3.25 22.44 -5.05
CA LEU A 36 -3.55 21.38 -6.02
C LEU A 36 -4.18 21.93 -7.29
N VAL A 37 -5.17 22.83 -7.18
CA VAL A 37 -5.83 23.45 -8.35
C VAL A 37 -4.85 24.27 -9.18
N GLN A 38 -3.90 24.95 -8.55
CA GLN A 38 -2.86 25.69 -9.26
C GLN A 38 -1.84 24.79 -9.98
N ASN A 39 -1.84 23.47 -9.72
CA ASN A 39 -0.88 22.49 -10.26
C ASN A 39 0.59 22.90 -10.02
N GLU A 40 0.84 23.72 -9.00
CA GLU A 40 2.18 24.22 -8.66
C GLU A 40 2.96 23.21 -7.79
N PHE A 41 2.31 22.12 -7.38
CA PHE A 41 2.90 21.03 -6.59
C PHE A 41 3.97 20.24 -7.38
N ASN A 42 3.79 20.05 -8.69
CA ASN A 42 4.79 19.41 -9.54
C ASN A 42 6.04 20.28 -9.72
N ASN A 43 5.85 21.61 -9.70
CA ASN A 43 6.93 22.59 -9.77
C ASN A 43 7.60 22.82 -8.42
N LEU A 44 7.21 22.10 -7.37
CA LEU A 44 7.83 22.15 -6.06
C LEU A 44 9.12 21.33 -5.99
N PHE A 45 9.19 20.29 -6.83
CA PHE A 45 10.30 19.34 -6.90
C PHE A 45 11.19 19.53 -8.13
N SER A 46 10.87 20.50 -9.00
CA SER A 46 11.73 20.87 -10.14
C SER A 46 12.92 21.73 -9.69
N GLU A 47 14.00 21.74 -10.48
CA GLU A 47 15.15 22.62 -10.23
C GLU A 47 14.73 24.11 -10.32
N PRO A 48 15.17 24.97 -9.39
CA PRO A 48 14.81 26.37 -9.38
C PRO A 48 15.45 27.16 -10.52
N ARG A 49 14.88 28.33 -10.84
CA ARG A 49 15.58 29.33 -11.66
C ARG A 49 16.83 29.77 -10.89
N LYS A 50 18.01 29.67 -11.54
CA LYS A 50 19.30 30.06 -10.96
C LYS A 50 19.21 31.43 -10.30
N PHE A 51 19.58 31.52 -9.03
CA PHE A 51 19.88 32.78 -8.37
C PHE A 51 21.12 33.38 -9.04
N ASN A 52 20.93 34.32 -9.97
CA ASN A 52 22.00 35.24 -10.31
C ASN A 52 22.10 36.22 -9.14
N ASN A 53 22.98 35.93 -8.17
CA ASN A 53 23.79 36.90 -7.41
C ASN A 53 24.45 36.22 -6.20
N GLY A 54 25.78 36.06 -6.24
CA GLY A 54 26.71 36.11 -5.09
C GLY A 54 26.57 35.16 -3.88
N VAL A 55 25.52 34.37 -3.75
CA VAL A 55 25.31 33.45 -2.61
C VAL A 55 25.92 32.08 -2.93
N SER A 56 26.53 31.42 -1.93
CA SER A 56 27.15 30.11 -2.13
C SER A 56 26.11 29.06 -2.56
N PRO A 57 26.47 28.15 -3.50
CA PRO A 57 25.54 27.15 -4.04
C PRO A 57 24.97 26.22 -2.95
N ILE A 58 25.76 25.95 -1.90
CA ILE A 58 25.33 25.16 -0.75
C ILE A 58 24.19 25.84 0.02
N PHE A 59 24.25 27.16 0.22
CA PHE A 59 23.22 27.87 0.98
C PHE A 59 21.92 28.00 0.19
N THR A 60 22.01 28.15 -1.14
CA THR A 60 20.84 28.12 -2.02
C THR A 60 20.19 26.73 -2.05
N ASP A 61 20.99 25.66 -2.17
CA ASP A 61 20.48 24.28 -2.18
C ASP A 61 19.84 23.88 -0.85
N LEU A 62 20.39 24.36 0.27
CA LEU A 62 19.89 24.06 1.61
C LEU A 62 18.54 24.75 1.90
N LEU A 63 18.39 26.01 1.47
CA LEU A 63 17.12 26.76 1.58
C LEU A 63 16.01 26.17 0.71
N GLN A 64 16.37 25.56 -0.43
CA GLN A 64 15.44 25.09 -1.45
C GLN A 64 14.94 23.66 -1.24
N ASN A 65 15.54 22.88 -0.33
CA ASN A 65 15.21 21.48 -0.13
C ASN A 65 14.19 21.25 1.00
N MET A 66 12.96 20.88 0.62
CA MET A 66 11.85 20.59 1.54
C MET A 66 12.20 19.50 2.57
N TYR A 67 12.99 18.49 2.19
CA TYR A 67 13.43 17.41 3.08
C TYR A 67 14.36 17.89 4.20
N VAL A 68 15.16 18.93 3.94
CA VAL A 68 16.04 19.53 4.95
C VAL A 68 15.22 20.28 5.99
N TRP A 69 14.18 21.00 5.56
CA TRP A 69 13.25 21.66 6.49
C TRP A 69 12.43 20.67 7.32
N ILE A 70 11.94 19.60 6.70
CA ILE A 70 11.28 18.48 7.41
C ILE A 70 12.21 17.87 8.46
N PHE A 71 13.49 17.67 8.11
CA PHE A 71 14.49 17.12 9.03
C PHE A 71 14.82 18.10 10.17
N ILE A 72 15.11 19.37 9.85
CA ILE A 72 15.47 20.40 10.85
C ILE A 72 14.32 20.63 11.84
N PHE A 73 13.08 20.79 11.36
CA PHE A 73 11.93 21.01 12.25
C PHE A 73 11.48 19.74 12.96
N GLY A 74 11.62 18.57 12.32
CA GLY A 74 11.44 17.27 12.96
C GLY A 74 12.37 17.09 14.16
N VAL A 75 13.66 17.41 13.99
CA VAL A 75 14.67 17.37 15.05
C VAL A 75 14.48 18.49 16.07
N TYR A 76 14.12 19.70 15.66
CA TYR A 76 13.90 20.84 16.56
C TYR A 76 12.79 20.59 17.59
N ASN A 77 11.65 20.02 17.17
CA ASN A 77 10.58 19.65 18.08
C ASN A 77 10.96 18.49 19.03
N LEU A 78 11.97 17.71 18.67
CA LEU A 78 12.56 16.69 19.53
C LEU A 78 13.50 17.28 20.61
N ILE A 79 14.07 18.48 20.45
CA ILE A 79 15.07 19.04 21.37
C ILE A 79 14.55 19.27 22.81
N PRO A 80 13.35 19.83 23.04
CA PRO A 80 12.79 19.95 24.39
C PRO A 80 12.49 18.59 25.03
N PHE A 81 12.13 17.61 24.20
CA PHE A 81 11.75 16.25 24.61
C PHE A 81 12.96 15.34 24.87
N LEU A 82 14.05 15.52 24.12
CA LEU A 82 15.34 14.84 24.31
C LEU A 82 16.09 15.31 25.57
N LYS A 83 15.69 16.45 26.14
CA LYS A 83 16.28 16.99 27.37
C LYS A 83 15.74 16.33 28.65
N SER A 84 14.63 15.57 28.60
CA SER A 84 14.16 14.81 29.76
C SER A 84 14.89 13.46 29.84
N TRP A 85 15.69 13.28 30.89
CA TRP A 85 16.54 12.09 31.04
C TRP A 85 15.74 10.78 31.23
N GLU A 86 14.44 10.87 31.58
CA GLU A 86 13.50 9.74 31.71
C GLU A 86 13.09 9.11 30.36
N PHE A 87 13.37 9.77 29.24
CA PHE A 87 12.92 9.36 27.89
C PHE A 87 13.53 8.04 27.40
N PHE A 88 14.78 7.72 27.76
CA PHE A 88 15.46 6.51 27.29
C PHE A 88 14.93 5.20 27.90
N LEU A 89 14.12 5.27 28.95
CA LEU A 89 13.69 4.10 29.71
C LEU A 89 12.20 3.73 29.52
N ASP A 90 11.30 4.71 29.38
CA ASP A 90 9.85 4.44 29.47
C ASP A 90 8.98 4.84 28.26
N SER A 91 9.54 5.45 27.21
CA SER A 91 8.73 5.98 26.11
C SER A 91 8.50 4.97 24.98
N SER A 92 7.22 4.80 24.59
CA SER A 92 6.85 3.97 23.45
C SER A 92 7.29 4.61 22.13
N VAL A 93 7.72 3.80 21.15
CA VAL A 93 8.12 4.23 19.79
C VAL A 93 7.10 5.16 19.13
N LEU A 94 5.82 5.02 19.49
CA LEU A 94 4.71 5.82 18.97
C LEU A 94 4.78 7.30 19.40
N SER A 95 5.28 7.60 20.60
CA SER A 95 5.41 8.98 21.10
C SER A 95 6.47 9.78 20.32
N ILE A 96 7.60 9.13 20.02
CA ILE A 96 8.68 9.66 19.19
C ILE A 96 8.17 9.91 17.78
N PHE A 97 7.40 8.97 17.24
CA PHE A 97 6.82 9.07 15.90
C PHE A 97 5.80 10.21 15.81
N SER A 98 5.00 10.42 16.87
CA SER A 98 4.03 11.51 16.94
C SER A 98 4.70 12.89 16.93
N GLU A 99 5.75 13.09 17.72
CA GLU A 99 6.49 14.37 17.74
C GLU A 99 7.28 14.62 16.44
N LEU A 100 7.88 13.57 15.86
CA LEU A 100 8.50 13.66 14.54
C LEU A 100 7.48 14.02 13.45
N LEU A 101 6.26 13.48 13.53
CA LEU A 101 5.17 13.83 12.61
C LEU A 101 4.72 15.29 12.77
N LYS A 102 4.62 15.80 14.00
CA LYS A 102 4.30 17.22 14.26
C LYS A 102 5.39 18.16 13.74
N GLY A 103 6.67 17.82 13.96
CA GLY A 103 7.81 18.58 13.45
C GLY A 103 7.95 18.53 11.93
N SER A 104 7.67 17.38 11.31
CA SER A 104 7.70 17.23 9.85
C SER A 104 6.58 18.03 9.16
N ALA A 105 5.39 18.15 9.78
CA ALA A 105 4.30 18.99 9.25
C ALA A 105 4.67 20.49 9.23
N LEU A 106 5.29 21.01 10.31
CA LEU A 106 5.79 22.39 10.36
C LEU A 106 6.95 22.60 9.39
N GLY A 107 7.87 21.65 9.30
CA GLY A 107 8.98 21.69 8.34
C GLY A 107 8.52 21.67 6.89
N LEU A 108 7.49 20.90 6.57
CA LEU A 108 6.84 20.89 5.26
C LEU A 108 6.22 22.27 4.96
N PHE A 109 5.50 22.85 5.92
CA PHE A 109 4.90 24.19 5.75
C PHE A 109 5.95 25.30 5.55
N CYS A 110 7.00 25.35 6.37
CA CYS A 110 8.07 26.34 6.21
C CYS A 110 8.86 26.12 4.90
N GLY A 111 9.10 24.86 4.52
CA GLY A 111 9.77 24.51 3.26
C GLY A 111 8.94 24.92 2.02
N LEU A 112 7.62 24.71 2.05
CA LEU A 112 6.71 25.19 1.01
C LEU A 112 6.72 26.72 0.91
N PHE A 113 6.66 27.43 2.04
CA PHE A 113 6.64 28.89 2.08
C PHE A 113 7.90 29.50 1.46
N ILE A 114 9.07 29.03 1.89
CA ILE A 114 10.38 29.49 1.40
C ILE A 114 10.58 29.11 -0.07
N GLY A 115 10.18 27.88 -0.45
CA GLY A 115 10.25 27.41 -1.83
C GLY A 115 9.43 28.25 -2.80
N PHE A 116 8.19 28.60 -2.44
CA PHE A 116 7.35 29.48 -3.28
C PHE A 116 7.83 30.93 -3.29
N LEU A 117 8.37 31.43 -2.16
CA LEU A 117 8.93 32.79 -2.04
C LEU A 117 10.10 33.00 -3.00
N LEU A 118 11.00 32.02 -3.08
CA LEU A 118 12.20 32.07 -3.91
C LEU A 118 11.92 31.79 -5.40
N ARG A 119 10.82 31.11 -5.74
CA ARG A 119 10.47 30.76 -7.14
C ARG A 119 9.52 31.76 -7.82
N GLY A 120 9.00 32.75 -7.10
CA GLY A 120 8.17 33.84 -7.65
C GLY A 120 6.72 33.45 -7.94
N TYR A 121 6.16 32.48 -7.21
CA TYR A 121 4.77 32.06 -7.34
C TYR A 121 3.85 32.87 -6.39
N TYR A 122 3.45 34.05 -6.84
CA TYR A 122 2.70 35.03 -6.03
C TYR A 122 1.31 34.57 -5.57
N SER A 123 0.63 33.71 -6.34
CA SER A 123 -0.69 33.13 -6.00
C SER A 123 -0.64 32.23 -4.77
N SER A 124 0.29 31.28 -4.75
CA SER A 124 0.46 30.32 -3.66
C SER A 124 1.03 30.97 -2.39
N LEU A 125 1.91 31.97 -2.54
CA LEU A 125 2.37 32.80 -1.43
C LEU A 125 1.23 33.56 -0.75
N PHE A 126 0.34 34.17 -1.53
CA PHE A 126 -0.80 34.89 -1.00
C PHE A 126 -1.73 33.98 -0.18
N ALA A 127 -2.05 32.79 -0.70
CA ALA A 127 -2.87 31.81 0.02
C ALA A 127 -2.23 31.37 1.35
N MET A 128 -0.90 31.21 1.34
CA MET A 128 -0.14 30.79 2.52
C MET A 128 0.00 31.88 3.57
N VAL A 129 0.18 33.14 3.16
CA VAL A 129 0.14 34.31 4.04
C VAL A 129 -1.25 34.48 4.63
N MET A 130 -2.31 34.31 3.84
CA MET A 130 -3.70 34.39 4.34
C MET A 130 -4.03 33.27 5.33
N PHE A 131 -3.49 32.06 5.12
CA PHE A 131 -3.62 30.97 6.08
C PHE A 131 -2.82 31.21 7.37
N LEU A 132 -1.58 31.72 7.29
CA LEU A 132 -0.81 32.11 8.49
C LEU A 132 -1.49 33.24 9.27
N PHE A 133 -2.02 34.23 8.54
CA PHE A 133 -2.78 35.34 9.11
C PHE A 133 -4.01 34.81 9.85
N SER A 134 -4.76 33.88 9.25
CA SER A 134 -5.96 33.33 9.88
C SER A 134 -5.66 32.37 11.03
N TYR A 135 -4.67 31.49 10.89
CA TYR A 135 -4.37 30.43 11.86
C TYR A 135 -3.64 30.94 13.10
N ARG A 136 -2.69 31.88 12.95
CA ARG A 136 -1.81 32.29 14.07
C ARG A 136 -1.91 33.77 14.41
N LEU A 137 -2.00 34.63 13.41
CA LEU A 137 -1.94 36.08 13.59
C LEU A 137 -3.28 36.63 14.12
N PHE A 138 -4.39 36.09 13.62
CA PHE A 138 -5.74 36.50 14.01
C PHE A 138 -6.10 36.12 15.47
N PRO A 139 -5.90 34.87 15.93
CA PRO A 139 -6.13 34.51 17.34
C PRO A 139 -5.26 35.34 18.29
N LEU A 140 -3.98 35.55 17.94
CA LEU A 140 -3.05 36.36 18.72
C LEU A 140 -3.53 37.82 18.82
N LEU A 141 -3.96 38.45 17.71
CA LEU A 141 -4.52 39.80 17.72
C LEU A 141 -5.84 39.92 18.50
N SER A 142 -6.65 38.85 18.53
CA SER A 142 -7.90 38.80 19.28
C SER A 142 -7.71 38.73 20.80
N GLU A 143 -6.59 38.18 21.27
CA GLU A 143 -6.21 38.20 22.69
C GLU A 143 -5.74 39.60 23.15
N PHE A 144 -5.11 40.38 22.26
CA PHE A 144 -4.58 41.71 22.59
C PHE A 144 -5.62 42.83 22.55
N SER A 145 -6.76 42.69 21.84
CA SER A 145 -7.80 43.73 21.83
C SER A 145 -9.22 43.22 21.55
N PRO A 146 -10.27 43.76 22.21
CA PRO A 146 -11.67 43.37 22.01
C PRO A 146 -12.21 43.69 20.60
N PHE A 147 -11.54 44.57 19.86
CA PHE A 147 -11.93 44.92 18.48
C PHE A 147 -11.74 43.74 17.51
N PHE A 148 -10.80 42.83 17.78
CA PHE A 148 -10.55 41.65 16.95
C PHE A 148 -11.26 40.38 17.44
N SER A 149 -12.11 40.44 18.47
CA SER A 149 -12.91 39.27 18.88
C SER A 149 -14.09 39.05 17.92
N LEU A 150 -14.01 38.02 17.06
CA LEU A 150 -15.10 37.66 16.15
C LEU A 150 -16.21 36.90 16.89
N SER A 151 -17.46 37.26 16.61
CA SER A 151 -18.66 36.51 16.99
C SER A 151 -18.79 35.21 16.19
N SER A 152 -19.63 34.27 16.66
CA SER A 152 -19.85 32.97 16.02
C SER A 152 -20.37 33.05 14.57
N SER A 153 -21.15 34.08 14.24
CA SER A 153 -21.62 34.34 12.88
C SER A 153 -20.50 34.85 11.97
N GLN A 154 -19.61 35.71 12.49
CA GLN A 154 -18.44 36.19 11.76
C GLN A 154 -17.42 35.08 11.51
N ILE A 155 -17.22 34.17 12.47
CA ILE A 155 -16.39 32.98 12.31
C ILE A 155 -16.94 32.07 11.20
N SER A 156 -18.25 31.81 11.23
CA SER A 156 -18.92 30.98 10.20
C SER A 156 -18.82 31.60 8.81
N PHE A 157 -18.96 32.93 8.70
CA PHE A 157 -18.78 33.67 7.46
C PHE A 157 -17.33 33.66 6.98
N PHE A 158 -16.37 33.79 7.90
CA PHE A 158 -14.95 33.75 7.58
C PHE A 158 -14.56 32.42 6.94
N ILE A 159 -14.99 31.31 7.55
CA ILE A 159 -14.64 29.96 7.12
C ILE A 159 -15.32 29.62 5.79
N ILE A 160 -16.64 29.76 5.71
CA ILE A 160 -17.41 29.34 4.53
C ILE A 160 -17.29 30.39 3.43
N GLY A 161 -17.42 31.68 3.76
CA GLY A 161 -17.27 32.78 2.80
C GLY A 161 -15.84 32.91 2.28
N GLY A 162 -14.82 32.65 3.11
CA GLY A 162 -13.43 32.58 2.67
C GLY A 162 -13.20 31.46 1.66
N ALA A 163 -13.83 30.29 1.86
CA ALA A 163 -13.80 29.18 0.92
C ALA A 163 -14.42 29.55 -0.45
N VAL A 164 -15.54 30.28 -0.44
CA VAL A 164 -16.16 30.80 -1.67
C VAL A 164 -15.28 31.86 -2.35
N LEU A 165 -14.70 32.78 -1.58
CA LEU A 165 -13.79 33.82 -2.09
C LEU A 165 -12.55 33.20 -2.75
N THR A 166 -11.91 32.24 -2.08
CA THR A 166 -10.73 31.56 -2.63
C THR A 166 -11.04 30.84 -3.94
N SER A 167 -12.21 30.20 -4.04
CA SER A 167 -12.67 29.56 -5.28
C SER A 167 -12.88 30.56 -6.41
N PHE A 168 -13.48 31.71 -6.10
CA PHE A 168 -13.67 32.80 -7.07
C PHE A 168 -12.34 33.37 -7.58
N LEU A 169 -11.39 33.61 -6.67
CA LEU A 169 -10.06 34.11 -7.01
C LEU A 169 -9.24 33.09 -7.85
N LEU A 170 -9.41 31.79 -7.59
CA LEU A 170 -8.78 30.72 -8.36
C LEU A 170 -9.23 30.71 -9.82
N ILE A 171 -10.53 30.88 -10.06
CA ILE A 171 -11.09 30.87 -11.43
C ILE A 171 -10.64 32.12 -12.20
N GLN A 172 -10.57 33.29 -11.55
CA GLN A 172 -10.09 34.51 -12.19
C GLN A 172 -8.62 34.43 -12.64
N ASN A 173 -7.77 33.75 -11.86
CA ASN A 173 -6.34 33.56 -12.16
C ASN A 173 -5.53 34.86 -12.37
N ASN A 174 -5.98 35.99 -11.85
CA ASN A 174 -5.36 37.32 -12.06
C ASN A 174 -4.44 37.75 -10.91
N ILE A 175 -4.21 36.89 -9.90
CA ILE A 175 -3.38 37.22 -8.71
C ILE A 175 -1.94 37.54 -9.10
N LYS A 176 -1.42 36.97 -10.19
CA LYS A 176 -0.05 37.20 -10.67
C LYS A 176 0.16 38.64 -11.14
N ASP A 177 -0.90 39.33 -11.58
CA ASP A 177 -0.84 40.69 -12.12
C ASP A 177 -1.06 41.78 -11.06
N LEU A 178 -1.48 41.41 -9.84
CA LEU A 178 -1.75 42.29 -8.69
C LEU A 178 -0.49 42.88 -8.01
N SER A 179 0.68 42.84 -8.65
CA SER A 179 1.92 43.38 -8.09
C SER A 179 1.86 44.91 -7.95
N ILE A 180 2.33 45.42 -6.79
CA ILE A 180 2.29 46.82 -6.36
C ILE A 180 2.87 47.80 -7.41
N ASN A 181 3.75 47.33 -8.30
CA ASN A 181 4.41 48.17 -9.31
C ASN A 181 3.63 48.38 -10.63
N LYS A 182 2.42 47.81 -10.80
CA LYS A 182 1.63 47.89 -12.06
C LYS A 182 0.23 48.52 -11.93
N ILE A 183 -0.04 49.23 -10.84
CA ILE A 183 -1.37 49.78 -10.50
C ILE A 183 -1.91 50.83 -11.50
N SER A 184 -1.10 51.34 -12.44
CA SER A 184 -1.53 52.41 -13.36
C SER A 184 -2.36 51.97 -14.59
N LYS A 185 -2.55 50.67 -14.83
CA LYS A 185 -3.43 50.13 -15.89
C LYS A 185 -4.22 48.92 -15.37
N VAL A 186 -5.22 49.19 -14.54
CA VAL A 186 -6.08 48.15 -13.97
C VAL A 186 -7.02 47.62 -15.05
N ASN A 187 -6.89 46.33 -15.40
CA ASN A 187 -7.86 45.63 -16.24
C ASN A 187 -9.16 45.36 -15.44
N THR A 188 -10.29 45.21 -16.13
CA THR A 188 -11.61 44.94 -15.53
C THR A 188 -11.61 43.70 -14.62
N GLY A 189 -10.83 42.66 -14.97
CA GLY A 189 -10.68 41.44 -14.17
C GLY A 189 -9.84 41.59 -12.90
N GLU A 190 -8.86 42.49 -12.88
CA GLU A 190 -8.04 42.77 -11.69
C GLU A 190 -8.84 43.58 -10.67
N PHE A 191 -9.61 44.57 -11.14
CA PHE A 191 -10.54 45.34 -10.31
C PHE A 191 -11.55 44.44 -9.59
N ALA A 192 -12.13 43.47 -10.30
CA ALA A 192 -13.10 42.53 -9.72
C ALA A 192 -12.50 41.69 -8.58
N SER A 193 -11.23 41.28 -8.70
CA SER A 193 -10.53 40.50 -7.66
C SER A 193 -10.31 41.33 -6.38
N VAL A 194 -9.78 42.55 -6.50
CA VAL A 194 -9.58 43.47 -5.37
C VAL A 194 -10.90 43.83 -4.72
N PHE A 195 -11.91 44.14 -5.53
CA PHE A 195 -13.24 44.49 -5.06
C PHE A 195 -13.89 43.34 -4.26
N SER A 196 -13.73 42.09 -4.72
CA SER A 196 -14.25 40.92 -4.01
C SER A 196 -13.59 40.70 -2.64
N ILE A 197 -12.28 40.93 -2.54
CA ILE A 197 -11.53 40.85 -1.28
C ILE A 197 -11.97 41.96 -0.32
N LEU A 198 -12.13 43.19 -0.83
CA LEU A 198 -12.51 44.36 -0.06
C LEU A 198 -13.95 44.24 0.49
N ILE A 199 -14.89 43.77 -0.35
CA ILE A 199 -16.26 43.45 0.08
C ILE A 199 -16.25 42.37 1.16
N PHE A 200 -15.47 41.29 0.98
CA PHE A 200 -15.41 40.20 1.95
C PHE A 200 -14.94 40.71 3.33
N ILE A 201 -13.89 41.53 3.37
CA ILE A 201 -13.37 42.11 4.62
C ILE A 201 -14.40 43.05 5.26
N ILE A 202 -15.04 43.93 4.48
CA ILE A 202 -16.07 44.85 4.99
C ILE A 202 -17.25 44.07 5.58
N LEU A 203 -17.73 43.03 4.88
CA LEU A 203 -18.82 42.18 5.34
C LEU A 203 -18.44 41.36 6.56
N LEU A 204 -17.20 40.87 6.66
CA LEU A 204 -16.70 40.12 7.79
C LEU A 204 -16.83 40.91 9.10
N PHE A 205 -16.38 42.17 9.11
CA PHE A 205 -16.43 43.00 10.31
C PHE A 205 -17.82 43.58 10.59
N ASN A 206 -18.69 43.72 9.58
CA ASN A 206 -20.01 44.33 9.72
C ASN A 206 -21.19 43.34 9.66
N ILE A 207 -20.96 42.03 9.72
CA ILE A 207 -22.04 41.04 9.51
C ILE A 207 -23.16 41.15 10.54
N SER A 208 -22.86 41.59 11.77
CA SER A 208 -23.83 41.80 12.84
C SER A 208 -24.77 42.96 12.54
N MET A 209 -24.35 43.91 11.70
CA MET A 209 -25.13 45.09 11.29
C MET A 209 -26.03 44.82 10.07
N VAL A 210 -25.93 43.63 9.45
CA VAL A 210 -26.75 43.23 8.30
C VAL A 210 -27.63 42.03 8.68
N PRO A 211 -28.87 42.26 9.15
CA PRO A 211 -29.75 41.20 9.67
C PRO A 211 -30.00 40.06 8.68
N ILE A 212 -30.15 40.41 7.39
CA ILE A 212 -30.36 39.46 6.28
C ILE A 212 -29.20 38.47 6.15
N LEU A 213 -27.96 38.92 6.36
CA LEU A 213 -26.75 38.06 6.29
C LEU A 213 -26.55 37.26 7.57
N SER A 214 -26.78 37.88 8.73
CA SER A 214 -26.58 37.23 10.02
C SER A 214 -27.56 36.07 10.27
N GLN A 215 -28.79 36.16 9.79
CA GLN A 215 -29.84 35.16 10.01
C GLN A 215 -29.90 34.08 8.92
N ASN A 216 -29.54 34.41 7.68
CA ASN A 216 -29.64 33.51 6.52
C ASN A 216 -28.29 33.27 5.82
N LEU A 217 -27.21 33.11 6.60
CA LEU A 217 -25.84 32.98 6.10
C LEU A 217 -25.65 31.82 5.10
N ILE A 218 -26.20 30.63 5.40
CA ILE A 218 -26.03 29.44 4.56
C ILE A 218 -26.78 29.58 3.22
N PRO A 219 -28.08 29.92 3.18
CA PRO A 219 -28.77 30.19 1.91
C PRO A 219 -28.10 31.28 1.07
N PHE A 220 -27.59 32.34 1.72
CA PHE A 220 -26.91 33.44 1.04
C PHE A 220 -25.61 33.00 0.36
N LEU A 221 -24.73 32.29 1.08
CA LEU A 221 -23.47 31.80 0.52
C LEU A 221 -23.69 30.75 -0.57
N SER A 222 -24.70 29.88 -0.41
CA SER A 222 -25.09 28.91 -1.44
C SER A 222 -25.62 29.58 -2.70
N LEU A 223 -26.40 30.66 -2.57
CA LEU A 223 -26.88 31.44 -3.71
C LEU A 223 -25.72 32.11 -4.46
N ILE A 224 -24.77 32.72 -3.74
CA ILE A 224 -23.56 33.31 -4.33
C ILE A 224 -22.75 32.24 -5.07
N LEU A 225 -22.56 31.07 -4.45
CA LEU A 225 -21.82 29.99 -5.07
C LEU A 225 -22.52 29.49 -6.34
N LEU A 226 -23.84 29.32 -6.31
CA LEU A 226 -24.64 28.91 -7.48
C LEU A 226 -24.53 29.93 -8.61
N LEU A 227 -24.71 31.21 -8.33
CA LEU A 227 -24.59 32.27 -9.34
C LEU A 227 -23.21 32.31 -9.98
N ASN A 228 -22.15 32.16 -9.17
CA ASN A 228 -20.78 32.11 -9.67
C ASN A 228 -20.51 30.86 -10.51
N VAL A 229 -20.97 29.68 -10.07
CA VAL A 229 -20.83 28.43 -10.85
C VAL A 229 -21.57 28.55 -12.19
N CYS A 230 -22.79 29.09 -12.21
CA CYS A 230 -23.54 29.30 -13.44
C CYS A 230 -22.84 30.29 -14.38
N TYR A 231 -22.37 31.43 -13.85
CA TYR A 231 -21.65 32.43 -14.63
C TYR A 231 -20.36 31.87 -15.24
N TRP A 232 -19.51 31.24 -14.44
CA TRP A 232 -18.23 30.70 -14.91
C TRP A 232 -18.39 29.47 -15.79
N SER A 233 -19.43 28.65 -15.57
CA SER A 233 -19.77 27.56 -16.48
C SER A 233 -20.23 28.07 -17.85
N TRP A 234 -20.95 29.20 -17.89
CA TRP A 234 -21.28 29.86 -19.15
C TRP A 234 -20.00 30.41 -19.79
N ASP A 235 -19.23 31.22 -19.07
CA ASP A 235 -18.03 31.87 -19.60
C ASP A 235 -17.04 30.85 -20.19
N LEU A 236 -16.76 29.76 -19.47
CA LEU A 236 -15.91 28.66 -19.94
C LEU A 236 -16.48 27.93 -21.17
N SER A 237 -17.80 27.91 -21.36
CA SER A 237 -18.42 27.33 -22.55
C SER A 237 -18.21 28.20 -23.80
N GLN A 238 -17.99 29.50 -23.63
CA GLN A 238 -17.79 30.44 -24.73
C GLN A 238 -16.32 30.75 -24.98
N GLU A 239 -15.45 30.44 -24.01
CA GLU A 239 -14.05 30.81 -24.04
C GLU A 239 -13.23 29.94 -25.01
N ARG A 240 -12.55 30.58 -25.97
CA ARG A 240 -11.49 29.96 -26.81
C ARG A 240 -10.11 30.34 -26.26
N SER A 241 -9.88 30.09 -24.98
CA SER A 241 -8.61 30.39 -24.32
C SER A 241 -7.52 29.38 -24.68
N LYS A 242 -6.27 29.69 -24.33
CA LYS A 242 -5.16 28.72 -24.43
C LYS A 242 -5.48 27.52 -23.53
N GLN A 243 -5.17 26.32 -24.02
CA GLN A 243 -5.48 25.05 -23.35
C GLN A 243 -5.05 25.00 -21.87
N SER A 244 -3.87 25.56 -21.55
CA SER A 244 -3.38 25.62 -20.16
C SER A 244 -4.24 26.49 -19.22
N VAL A 245 -4.80 27.59 -19.72
CA VAL A 245 -5.68 28.48 -18.94
C VAL A 245 -7.04 27.82 -18.74
N GLN A 246 -7.54 27.14 -19.77
CA GLN A 246 -8.80 26.40 -19.73
C GLN A 246 -8.75 25.20 -18.77
N GLU A 247 -7.65 24.44 -18.77
CA GLU A 247 -7.41 23.34 -17.83
C GLU A 247 -7.41 23.83 -16.37
N GLN A 248 -6.75 24.96 -16.10
CA GLN A 248 -6.71 25.54 -14.75
C GLN A 248 -8.08 26.06 -14.29
N ARG A 249 -8.81 26.77 -15.15
CA ARG A 249 -10.13 27.31 -14.81
C ARG A 249 -11.19 26.21 -14.66
N SER A 250 -11.12 25.16 -15.48
CA SER A 250 -12.00 24.00 -15.33
C SER A 250 -11.71 23.24 -14.03
N ALA A 251 -10.44 23.06 -13.63
CA ALA A 251 -10.09 22.50 -12.32
C ALA A 251 -10.59 23.36 -11.15
N ALA A 252 -10.49 24.69 -11.26
CA ALA A 252 -10.99 25.62 -10.26
C ALA A 252 -12.54 25.61 -10.16
N LEU A 253 -13.24 25.44 -11.28
CA LEU A 253 -14.70 25.26 -11.30
C LEU A 253 -15.10 23.94 -10.63
N VAL A 254 -14.41 22.83 -10.94
CA VAL A 254 -14.64 21.53 -10.28
C VAL A 254 -14.44 21.65 -8.77
N PHE A 255 -13.37 22.32 -8.34
CA PHE A 255 -13.15 22.61 -6.92
C PHE A 255 -14.31 23.40 -6.32
N MET A 256 -14.74 24.50 -6.96
CA MET A 256 -15.85 25.33 -6.50
C MET A 256 -17.17 24.55 -6.37
N VAL A 257 -17.47 23.66 -7.31
CA VAL A 257 -18.66 22.79 -7.27
C VAL A 257 -18.55 21.74 -6.16
N SER A 258 -17.35 21.19 -5.95
CA SER A 258 -17.10 20.17 -4.92
C SER A 258 -17.00 20.75 -3.50
N LEU A 259 -16.73 22.04 -3.36
CA LEU A 259 -16.42 22.71 -2.10
C LEU A 259 -17.50 22.54 -1.02
N PRO A 260 -18.81 22.67 -1.30
CA PRO A 260 -19.85 22.41 -0.30
C PRO A 260 -19.84 20.97 0.21
N ILE A 261 -19.58 20.01 -0.69
CA ILE A 261 -19.52 18.58 -0.36
C ILE A 261 -18.29 18.31 0.51
N LEU A 262 -17.13 18.85 0.12
CA LEU A 262 -15.88 18.71 0.87
C LEU A 262 -15.98 19.33 2.27
N LEU A 263 -16.51 20.55 2.38
CA LEU A 263 -16.76 21.20 3.66
C LEU A 263 -17.79 20.44 4.50
N TYR A 264 -18.85 19.90 3.90
CA TYR A 264 -19.82 19.08 4.61
C TYR A 264 -19.16 17.85 5.23
N PHE A 265 -18.38 17.08 4.45
CA PHE A 265 -17.70 15.89 4.96
C PHE A 265 -16.67 16.23 6.04
N LEU A 266 -15.87 17.28 5.84
CA LEU A 266 -14.87 17.72 6.81
C LEU A 266 -15.54 18.17 8.12
N LEU A 267 -16.54 19.06 8.05
CA LEU A 267 -17.26 19.54 9.24
C LEU A 267 -18.05 18.42 9.92
N ARG A 268 -18.59 17.47 9.15
CA ARG A 268 -19.28 16.28 9.68
C ARG A 268 -18.32 15.35 10.41
N LEU A 269 -17.13 15.13 9.87
CA LEU A 269 -16.08 14.36 10.51
C LEU A 269 -15.66 15.02 11.82
N LEU A 270 -15.41 16.34 11.79
CA LEU A 270 -15.09 17.11 12.99
C LEU A 270 -16.18 16.93 14.04
N TYR A 271 -17.45 17.16 13.68
CA TYR A 271 -18.59 16.97 14.58
C TYR A 271 -18.62 15.58 15.24
N LEU A 272 -18.35 14.52 14.48
CA LEU A 272 -18.41 13.15 14.97
C LEU A 272 -17.26 12.82 15.94
N LEU A 273 -16.07 13.38 15.72
CA LEU A 273 -14.95 13.25 16.67
C LEU A 273 -15.24 13.90 18.03
N ASN A 274 -16.04 14.96 18.06
CA ASN A 274 -16.40 15.69 19.28
C ASN A 274 -17.88 15.52 19.66
N HIS A 275 -18.47 14.37 19.33
CA HIS A 275 -19.88 14.13 19.61
C HIS A 275 -20.19 14.22 21.12
N PRO A 276 -21.31 14.85 21.53
CA PRO A 276 -21.64 15.01 22.95
C PRO A 276 -21.83 13.65 23.63
N ASP A 277 -22.47 12.69 22.96
CA ASP A 277 -22.55 11.31 23.44
C ASP A 277 -21.17 10.63 23.48
N THR A 278 -20.79 10.19 24.68
CA THR A 278 -19.52 9.51 24.96
C THR A 278 -19.39 8.19 24.22
N VAL A 279 -20.48 7.47 23.97
CA VAL A 279 -20.45 6.18 23.25
C VAL A 279 -20.11 6.41 21.78
N MET A 280 -20.78 7.37 21.14
CA MET A 280 -20.46 7.75 19.76
C MET A 280 -19.05 8.33 19.68
N ARG A 281 -18.66 9.24 20.57
CA ARG A 281 -17.31 9.79 20.59
C ARG A 281 -16.24 8.71 20.70
N ASN A 282 -16.42 7.74 21.61
CA ASN A 282 -15.50 6.63 21.77
C ASN A 282 -15.35 5.80 20.49
N ARG A 283 -16.42 5.60 19.71
CA ARG A 283 -16.37 4.86 18.42
C ARG A 283 -15.59 5.60 17.33
N TRP A 284 -15.56 6.94 17.38
CA TRP A 284 -14.98 7.83 16.37
C TRP A 284 -13.59 8.36 16.74
N GLU A 285 -13.24 8.40 18.02
CA GLU A 285 -11.95 8.83 18.54
C GLU A 285 -10.79 8.02 17.93
N LEU A 286 -9.78 8.74 17.41
CA LEU A 286 -8.58 8.17 16.80
C LEU A 286 -7.48 7.88 17.83
N ALA A 287 -7.79 7.04 18.82
CA ALA A 287 -6.84 6.60 19.84
C ALA A 287 -6.59 5.09 19.75
N TYR A 288 -5.33 4.66 19.91
CA TYR A 288 -4.91 3.26 19.82
C TYR A 288 -4.53 2.63 21.17
N ASP A 289 -4.85 3.29 22.29
CA ASP A 289 -4.48 2.82 23.64
C ASP A 289 -5.07 1.45 23.96
N PHE A 290 -6.23 1.13 23.38
CA PHE A 290 -6.84 -0.18 23.55
C PHE A 290 -6.02 -1.31 22.90
N MET A 291 -5.13 -1.03 21.94
CA MET A 291 -4.35 -2.07 21.25
C MET A 291 -3.24 -2.67 22.11
N SER A 292 -2.77 -1.95 23.13
CA SER A 292 -1.76 -2.46 24.08
C SER A 292 -2.35 -3.44 25.10
N GLN A 293 -3.67 -3.44 25.29
CA GLN A 293 -4.33 -4.30 26.26
C GLN A 293 -4.50 -5.74 25.75
N GLY A 294 -4.66 -6.66 26.70
CA GLY A 294 -4.90 -8.08 26.45
C GLY A 294 -6.20 -8.37 25.72
N ASN A 295 -6.20 -9.37 24.85
CA ASN A 295 -7.38 -9.76 24.11
C ASN A 295 -8.16 -10.89 24.79
N THR A 296 -9.48 -10.81 24.95
CA THR A 296 -10.25 -11.79 25.76
C THR A 296 -10.65 -13.07 25.01
N PHE A 297 -10.42 -13.15 23.70
CA PHE A 297 -10.91 -14.24 22.87
C PHE A 297 -9.77 -15.10 22.29
N LYS A 298 -10.01 -16.41 22.20
CA LYS A 298 -9.08 -17.39 21.62
C LYS A 298 -9.12 -17.31 20.11
N VAL A 299 -7.96 -17.08 19.51
CA VAL A 299 -7.78 -17.10 18.05
C VAL A 299 -6.71 -18.13 17.75
N ASN A 300 -7.07 -19.17 16.97
CA ASN A 300 -6.08 -20.12 16.47
C ASN A 300 -5.35 -19.47 15.29
N THR A 301 -4.14 -18.98 15.50
CA THR A 301 -3.32 -18.34 14.46
C THR A 301 -1.94 -18.96 14.33
N TRP A 302 -1.83 -20.26 13.96
CA TRP A 302 -0.53 -20.80 13.57
C TRP A 302 0.13 -19.89 12.50
N PRO A 303 1.40 -19.46 12.66
CA PRO A 303 2.42 -19.99 13.58
C PRO A 303 2.44 -19.39 15.00
N PHE A 304 1.72 -18.30 15.29
CA PHE A 304 1.68 -17.67 16.61
C PHE A 304 0.48 -18.16 17.41
N GLU A 305 0.71 -18.95 18.45
CA GLU A 305 -0.31 -19.19 19.46
C GLU A 305 -0.38 -17.98 20.38
N VAL A 306 -1.32 -17.08 20.06
CA VAL A 306 -1.66 -15.94 20.91
C VAL A 306 -2.48 -16.41 22.10
N THR A 307 -2.00 -16.08 23.29
CA THR A 307 -2.67 -16.39 24.55
C THR A 307 -3.69 -15.32 24.90
N PRO A 308 -4.99 -15.68 25.03
CA PRO A 308 -6.01 -14.73 25.43
C PRO A 308 -5.73 -14.20 26.84
N GLY A 309 -5.94 -12.90 27.04
CA GLY A 309 -5.80 -12.19 28.31
C GLY A 309 -4.37 -11.72 28.59
N ALA A 310 -3.36 -12.47 28.17
CA ALA A 310 -1.95 -12.13 28.40
C ALA A 310 -1.34 -11.32 27.25
N ASP A 311 -1.60 -11.70 26.00
CA ASP A 311 -0.99 -11.05 24.84
C ASP A 311 -1.74 -9.80 24.38
N SER A 312 -0.97 -8.77 24.01
CA SER A 312 -1.50 -7.52 23.45
C SER A 312 -2.24 -7.76 22.13
N ARG A 313 -3.27 -6.94 21.86
CA ARG A 313 -4.02 -7.00 20.59
C ARG A 313 -3.15 -6.74 19.36
N TRP A 314 -2.03 -6.03 19.51
CA TRP A 314 -1.01 -5.91 18.45
C TRP A 314 -0.50 -7.27 17.96
N LEU A 315 -0.33 -8.25 18.86
CA LEU A 315 0.13 -9.59 18.52
C LEU A 315 -0.93 -10.34 17.70
N PHE A 316 -2.20 -10.27 18.11
CA PHE A 316 -3.33 -10.84 17.37
C PHE A 316 -3.45 -10.24 15.97
N TYR A 317 -3.29 -8.92 15.85
CA TYR A 317 -3.35 -8.23 14.57
C TYR A 317 -2.19 -8.62 13.65
N LYS A 318 -0.96 -8.70 14.17
CA LYS A 318 0.22 -9.19 13.45
C LYS A 318 0.01 -10.62 12.95
N ALA A 319 -0.53 -11.51 13.78
CA ALA A 319 -0.84 -12.88 13.40
C ALA A 319 -1.87 -12.94 12.25
N ALA A 320 -2.89 -12.08 12.30
CA ALA A 320 -3.89 -11.98 11.23
C ALA A 320 -3.28 -11.49 9.90
N ILE A 321 -2.36 -10.51 9.92
CA ILE A 321 -1.62 -10.06 8.73
C ILE A 321 -0.86 -11.20 8.09
N ILE A 322 -0.16 -12.00 8.91
CA ILE A 322 0.64 -13.12 8.44
C ILE A 322 -0.24 -14.22 7.85
N ASN A 323 -1.40 -14.51 8.47
CA ASN A 323 -2.37 -15.45 7.93
C ASN A 323 -2.92 -15.02 6.57
N SER A 324 -3.31 -13.75 6.42
CA SER A 324 -3.75 -13.19 5.14
C SER A 324 -2.63 -13.27 4.09
N ALA A 325 -1.40 -12.89 4.44
CA ALA A 325 -0.24 -12.99 3.56
C ALA A 325 0.03 -14.44 3.13
N ARG A 326 -0.08 -15.40 4.04
CA ARG A 326 0.14 -16.82 3.75
C ARG A 326 -0.87 -17.37 2.74
N VAL A 327 -2.17 -17.17 2.99
CA VAL A 327 -3.21 -17.63 2.08
C VAL A 327 -3.04 -16.98 0.71
N THR A 328 -2.80 -15.67 0.68
CA THR A 328 -2.71 -14.92 -0.58
C THR A 328 -1.49 -15.33 -1.40
N LEU A 329 -0.31 -15.42 -0.79
CA LEU A 329 0.91 -15.85 -1.50
C LEU A 329 0.80 -17.29 -2.01
N LEU A 330 0.30 -18.21 -1.19
CA LEU A 330 0.11 -19.59 -1.60
C LEU A 330 -0.93 -19.72 -2.70
N SER A 331 -2.06 -19.00 -2.61
CA SER A 331 -3.07 -18.95 -3.66
C SER A 331 -2.54 -18.34 -4.95
N ILE A 332 -1.75 -17.26 -4.91
CA ILE A 332 -1.09 -16.69 -6.09
C ILE A 332 -0.19 -17.75 -6.76
N PHE A 333 0.61 -18.46 -5.97
CA PHE A 333 1.48 -19.50 -6.50
C PHE A 333 0.70 -20.66 -7.15
N LEU A 334 -0.30 -21.19 -6.46
CA LEU A 334 -1.10 -22.30 -6.99
C LEU A 334 -1.96 -21.88 -8.19
N CYS A 335 -2.56 -20.68 -8.15
CA CYS A 335 -3.43 -20.22 -9.22
C CYS A 335 -2.68 -19.84 -10.48
N THR A 336 -1.41 -19.40 -10.37
CA THR A 336 -0.56 -19.15 -11.53
C THR A 336 -0.21 -20.45 -12.23
N ILE A 337 0.20 -21.48 -11.49
CA ILE A 337 0.48 -22.81 -12.06
C ILE A 337 -0.77 -23.37 -12.72
N LEU A 338 -1.88 -23.47 -11.97
CA LEU A 338 -3.13 -24.03 -12.48
C LEU A 338 -3.69 -23.20 -13.65
N GLY A 339 -3.67 -21.87 -13.53
CA GLY A 339 -4.17 -20.96 -14.56
C GLY A 339 -3.35 -21.01 -15.85
N ILE A 340 -2.03 -21.11 -15.78
CA ILE A 340 -1.17 -21.30 -16.97
C ILE A 340 -1.46 -22.64 -17.63
N ILE A 341 -1.53 -23.73 -16.86
CA ILE A 341 -1.83 -25.07 -17.39
C ILE A 341 -3.19 -25.06 -18.09
N VAL A 342 -4.25 -24.58 -17.43
CA VAL A 342 -5.60 -24.52 -18.00
C VAL A 342 -5.64 -23.59 -19.20
N GLY A 343 -5.01 -22.41 -19.12
CA GLY A 343 -4.96 -21.42 -20.20
C GLY A 343 -4.30 -21.95 -21.47
N VAL A 344 -3.14 -22.62 -21.34
CA VAL A 344 -2.44 -23.25 -22.47
C VAL A 344 -3.22 -24.47 -22.98
N THR A 345 -3.79 -25.29 -22.09
CA THR A 345 -4.58 -26.48 -22.48
C THR A 345 -5.80 -26.11 -23.33
N ARG A 346 -6.42 -24.95 -23.09
CA ARG A 346 -7.52 -24.45 -23.93
C ARG A 346 -7.12 -24.16 -25.37
N LEU A 347 -5.85 -23.83 -25.61
CA LEU A 347 -5.30 -23.61 -26.96
C LEU A 347 -4.85 -24.91 -27.64
N SER A 348 -4.96 -26.05 -26.95
CA SER A 348 -4.58 -27.35 -27.51
C SER A 348 -5.49 -27.76 -28.67
N SER A 349 -4.92 -28.45 -29.65
CA SER A 349 -5.66 -29.08 -30.76
C SER A 349 -6.53 -30.25 -30.28
N ASN A 350 -6.26 -30.81 -29.09
CA ASN A 350 -7.07 -31.88 -28.53
C ASN A 350 -8.40 -31.32 -28.01
N LYS A 351 -9.49 -31.66 -28.70
CA LYS A 351 -10.86 -31.23 -28.37
C LYS A 351 -11.25 -31.60 -26.93
N LEU A 352 -10.93 -32.80 -26.46
CA LEU A 352 -11.32 -33.21 -25.11
C LEU A 352 -10.64 -32.34 -24.05
N ALA A 353 -9.34 -32.12 -24.19
CA ALA A 353 -8.58 -31.29 -23.26
C ALA A 353 -9.04 -29.82 -23.29
N SER A 354 -9.25 -29.26 -24.49
CA SER A 354 -9.72 -27.87 -24.66
C SER A 354 -11.14 -27.67 -24.12
N THR A 355 -12.05 -28.63 -24.34
CA THR A 355 -13.43 -28.59 -23.82
C THR A 355 -13.46 -28.69 -22.30
N LEU A 356 -12.70 -29.62 -21.69
CA LEU A 356 -12.64 -29.74 -20.22
C LEU A 356 -12.08 -28.46 -19.57
N ALA A 357 -11.01 -27.91 -20.14
CA ALA A 357 -10.43 -26.67 -19.63
C ALA A 357 -11.37 -25.47 -19.84
N THR A 358 -12.17 -25.46 -20.89
CA THR A 358 -13.21 -24.44 -21.11
C THR A 358 -14.35 -24.56 -20.11
N ALA A 359 -14.85 -25.78 -19.87
CA ALA A 359 -15.88 -26.04 -18.85
C ALA A 359 -15.43 -25.59 -17.45
N TYR A 360 -14.18 -25.93 -17.07
CA TYR A 360 -13.59 -25.45 -15.83
C TYR A 360 -13.64 -23.91 -15.72
N VAL A 361 -13.16 -23.20 -16.75
CA VAL A 361 -13.11 -21.73 -16.72
C VAL A 361 -14.51 -21.12 -16.64
N GLU A 362 -15.46 -21.64 -17.43
CA GLU A 362 -16.83 -21.14 -17.44
C GLU A 362 -17.55 -21.37 -16.10
N ILE A 363 -17.32 -22.50 -15.44
CA ILE A 363 -17.90 -22.78 -14.13
C ILE A 363 -17.34 -21.82 -13.08
N PHE A 364 -16.01 -21.81 -12.88
CA PHE A 364 -15.42 -21.10 -11.75
C PHE A 364 -15.41 -19.58 -11.91
N ARG A 365 -15.30 -19.06 -13.15
CA ARG A 365 -15.32 -17.62 -13.38
C ARG A 365 -16.69 -17.00 -13.13
N ASN A 366 -17.76 -17.77 -13.33
CA ASN A 366 -19.13 -17.28 -13.21
C ASN A 366 -19.73 -17.50 -11.82
N LEU A 367 -19.02 -18.18 -10.90
CA LEU A 367 -19.44 -18.37 -9.52
C LEU A 367 -18.93 -17.21 -8.63
N PRO A 368 -19.79 -16.58 -7.81
CA PRO A 368 -19.31 -15.65 -6.80
C PRO A 368 -18.37 -16.37 -5.83
N LEU A 369 -17.18 -15.81 -5.59
CA LEU A 369 -16.16 -16.41 -4.73
C LEU A 369 -16.70 -16.71 -3.32
N ALA A 370 -17.57 -15.85 -2.79
CA ALA A 370 -18.24 -16.05 -1.51
C ALA A 370 -19.04 -17.37 -1.47
N VAL A 371 -19.82 -17.64 -2.52
CA VAL A 371 -20.63 -18.86 -2.64
C VAL A 371 -19.74 -20.09 -2.81
N LEU A 372 -18.67 -19.96 -3.61
CA LEU A 372 -17.69 -21.03 -3.80
C LEU A 372 -17.01 -21.42 -2.48
N LEU A 373 -16.59 -20.43 -1.69
CA LEU A 373 -15.97 -20.66 -0.38
C LEU A 373 -16.94 -21.36 0.59
N PHE A 374 -18.19 -20.90 0.64
CA PHE A 374 -19.24 -21.53 1.44
C PHE A 374 -19.48 -22.99 1.02
N LEU A 375 -19.56 -23.27 -0.29
CA LEU A 375 -19.74 -24.62 -0.81
C LEU A 375 -18.56 -25.51 -0.43
N ILE A 376 -17.32 -25.06 -0.65
CA ILE A 376 -16.13 -25.85 -0.32
C ILE A 376 -16.09 -26.16 1.17
N ALA A 377 -16.28 -25.17 2.05
CA ALA A 377 -16.24 -25.38 3.49
C ALA A 377 -17.32 -26.35 3.98
N THR A 378 -18.56 -26.21 3.49
CA THR A 378 -19.67 -27.11 3.86
C THR A 378 -19.46 -28.52 3.33
N GLN A 379 -19.03 -28.69 2.08
CA GLN A 379 -18.78 -30.01 1.50
C GLN A 379 -17.59 -30.71 2.18
N MET A 380 -16.52 -29.99 2.51
CA MET A 380 -15.41 -30.56 3.28
C MET A 380 -15.88 -31.05 4.66
N GLY A 381 -16.74 -30.29 5.36
CA GLY A 381 -17.29 -30.70 6.65
C GLY A 381 -18.17 -31.97 6.59
N HIS A 382 -18.89 -32.18 5.48
CA HIS A 382 -19.79 -33.34 5.31
C HIS A 382 -19.08 -34.60 4.74
N GLN A 383 -18.13 -34.42 3.82
CA GLN A 383 -17.46 -35.53 3.14
C GLN A 383 -16.27 -36.08 3.94
N PHE A 384 -15.64 -35.26 4.79
CA PHE A 384 -14.55 -35.73 5.63
C PHE A 384 -15.06 -36.58 6.79
N PRO A 385 -14.34 -37.65 7.16
CA PRO A 385 -14.74 -38.52 8.25
C PRO A 385 -14.80 -37.72 9.55
N LEU A 386 -15.73 -38.11 10.43
CA LEU A 386 -15.82 -37.55 11.77
C LEU A 386 -14.48 -37.79 12.49
N PHE A 387 -14.03 -36.83 13.29
CA PHE A 387 -12.81 -36.96 14.10
C PHE A 387 -12.77 -38.26 14.93
N SER A 388 -13.94 -38.82 15.27
CA SER A 388 -14.10 -40.10 15.97
C SER A 388 -13.70 -41.35 15.17
N GLU A 389 -13.62 -41.30 13.85
CA GLU A 389 -13.45 -42.47 12.98
C GLU A 389 -11.98 -42.77 12.62
N GLU A 390 -11.04 -41.93 13.07
CA GLU A 390 -9.58 -42.10 12.92
C GLU A 390 -9.14 -42.71 11.57
N LYS A 391 -9.39 -42.01 10.47
CA LYS A 391 -8.90 -42.46 9.16
C LYS A 391 -7.49 -41.92 8.90
N ALA A 392 -6.56 -42.86 8.75
CA ALA A 392 -5.19 -42.60 8.35
C ALA A 392 -4.90 -43.22 6.99
N ILE A 393 -4.08 -42.54 6.20
CA ILE A 393 -3.44 -43.12 5.02
C ILE A 393 -2.11 -43.70 5.48
N SER A 394 -2.04 -45.02 5.56
CA SER A 394 -0.83 -45.75 5.92
C SER A 394 -0.04 -46.14 4.68
N ILE A 395 1.27 -45.83 4.69
CA ILE A 395 2.22 -46.23 3.65
C ILE A 395 3.41 -46.85 4.38
N PHE A 396 3.81 -48.07 4.00
CA PHE A 396 4.87 -48.85 4.67
C PHE A 396 4.67 -49.04 6.19
N ASN A 397 3.45 -49.39 6.63
CA ASN A 397 3.09 -49.62 8.05
C ASN A 397 3.30 -48.42 8.99
N LYS A 398 3.43 -47.19 8.45
CA LYS A 398 3.35 -45.95 9.22
C LYS A 398 2.20 -45.10 8.72
N ASP A 399 1.45 -44.52 9.65
CA ASP A 399 0.37 -43.59 9.34
C ASP A 399 0.99 -42.23 8.95
N ILE A 400 0.87 -41.85 7.68
CA ILE A 400 1.54 -40.67 7.13
C ILE A 400 0.63 -39.44 7.15
N ILE A 401 -0.67 -39.65 6.88
CA ILE A 401 -1.65 -38.57 6.79
C ILE A 401 -2.87 -38.99 7.59
N TYR A 402 -3.23 -38.19 8.59
CA TYR A 402 -4.54 -38.28 9.23
C TYR A 402 -5.43 -37.19 8.67
N TYR A 403 -6.67 -37.51 8.36
CA TYR A 403 -7.62 -36.52 7.87
C TYR A 403 -8.98 -36.70 8.56
N SER A 404 -9.59 -35.58 8.92
CA SER A 404 -10.90 -35.54 9.56
C SER A 404 -11.61 -34.23 9.25
N ASN A 405 -12.88 -34.14 9.64
CA ASN A 405 -13.63 -32.88 9.61
C ASN A 405 -13.03 -31.75 10.49
N GLN A 406 -12.07 -32.05 11.37
CA GLN A 406 -11.35 -31.06 12.18
C GLN A 406 -10.02 -30.60 11.59
N GLY A 407 -9.48 -31.29 10.58
CA GLY A 407 -8.20 -30.93 9.98
C GLY A 407 -7.51 -32.08 9.24
N ILE A 408 -6.40 -31.75 8.60
CA ILE A 408 -5.51 -32.71 7.96
C ILE A 408 -4.14 -32.60 8.62
N TRP A 409 -3.64 -33.69 9.18
CA TRP A 409 -2.32 -33.77 9.80
C TRP A 409 -1.38 -34.56 8.91
N PHE A 410 -0.21 -33.97 8.64
CA PHE A 410 0.82 -34.55 7.80
C PHE A 410 2.05 -34.92 8.62
N VAL A 411 2.74 -35.99 8.18
CA VAL A 411 4.13 -36.24 8.54
C VAL A 411 4.99 -35.04 8.18
N THR A 412 5.82 -34.62 9.14
CA THR A 412 6.84 -33.61 8.93
C THR A 412 8.23 -34.20 8.99
N VAL A 413 9.20 -33.44 8.48
CA VAL A 413 10.61 -33.72 8.72
C VAL A 413 10.89 -33.45 10.20
N ALA A 414 11.61 -34.36 10.86
CA ALA A 414 11.92 -34.26 12.29
C ALA A 414 12.67 -32.96 12.64
N GLU A 415 13.49 -32.43 11.72
CA GLU A 415 14.20 -31.16 11.87
C GLU A 415 13.98 -30.24 10.66
N HIS A 416 13.24 -29.14 10.86
CA HIS A 416 12.98 -28.11 9.85
C HIS A 416 14.27 -27.51 9.24
N PHE A 417 15.36 -27.46 10.02
CA PHE A 417 16.66 -26.97 9.57
C PHE A 417 17.21 -27.77 8.39
N ARG A 418 16.96 -29.09 8.31
CA ARG A 418 17.50 -29.94 7.23
C ARG A 418 16.79 -29.74 5.89
N LEU A 419 15.48 -29.48 5.92
CA LEU A 419 14.74 -29.05 4.73
C LEU A 419 15.37 -27.79 4.14
N PHE A 420 15.70 -26.85 5.03
CA PHE A 420 16.31 -25.59 4.65
C PHE A 420 17.73 -25.78 4.06
N VAL A 421 18.54 -26.67 4.62
CA VAL A 421 19.84 -27.07 4.04
C VAL A 421 19.69 -27.70 2.66
N GLY A 422 18.69 -28.57 2.46
CA GLY A 422 18.40 -29.17 1.15
C GLY A 422 18.05 -28.12 0.08
N ILE A 423 17.28 -27.09 0.45
CA ILE A 423 16.95 -25.97 -0.46
C ILE A 423 18.20 -25.16 -0.80
N ILE A 424 19.06 -24.88 0.19
CA ILE A 424 20.35 -24.19 -0.04
C ILE A 424 21.22 -24.98 -1.00
N PHE A 425 21.30 -26.31 -0.83
CA PHE A 425 22.06 -27.17 -1.72
C PHE A 425 21.58 -27.03 -3.18
N LEU A 426 20.27 -27.03 -3.41
CA LEU A 426 19.71 -26.80 -4.75
C LEU A 426 20.03 -25.41 -5.30
N ALA A 427 19.94 -24.38 -4.47
CA ALA A 427 20.29 -23.02 -4.86
C ALA A 427 21.79 -22.90 -5.23
N PHE A 428 22.66 -23.57 -4.49
CA PHE A 428 24.09 -23.62 -4.75
C PHE A 428 24.42 -24.35 -6.06
N ILE A 429 23.80 -25.50 -6.32
CA ILE A 429 23.91 -26.20 -7.61
C ILE A 429 23.48 -25.30 -8.77
N LYS A 430 22.39 -24.53 -8.60
CA LYS A 430 21.93 -23.57 -9.62
C LYS A 430 22.97 -22.49 -9.91
N ILE A 431 23.65 -21.95 -8.89
CA ILE A 431 24.72 -20.95 -9.06
C ILE A 431 25.90 -21.56 -9.83
N ILE A 432 26.30 -22.80 -9.53
CA ILE A 432 27.36 -23.51 -10.26
C ILE A 432 26.98 -23.67 -11.73
N LEU A 433 25.78 -24.18 -12.01
CA LEU A 433 25.30 -24.34 -13.38
C LEU A 433 25.27 -23.02 -14.14
N ARG A 434 24.85 -21.94 -13.48
CA ARG A 434 24.86 -20.59 -14.06
C ARG A 434 26.28 -20.14 -14.37
N GLN A 435 27.25 -20.37 -13.46
CA GLN A 435 28.65 -20.03 -13.70
C GLN A 435 29.24 -20.79 -14.89
N MET A 436 28.88 -22.07 -15.06
CA MET A 436 29.33 -22.87 -16.20
C MET A 436 28.75 -22.40 -17.54
N ALA A 437 27.56 -21.81 -17.53
CA ALA A 437 26.87 -21.31 -18.73
C ALA A 437 27.28 -19.89 -19.16
N ARG A 438 28.09 -19.19 -18.35
CA ARG A 438 28.53 -17.82 -18.63
C ARG A 438 29.59 -17.78 -19.72
N VAL A 439 29.41 -16.83 -20.64
CA VAL A 439 30.35 -16.55 -21.73
C VAL A 439 30.91 -15.15 -21.53
N GLU A 440 32.09 -14.90 -22.10
CA GLU A 440 32.70 -13.58 -22.05
C GLU A 440 31.78 -12.52 -22.68
N PRO A 441 31.43 -11.45 -21.94
CA PRO A 441 30.48 -10.45 -22.41
C PRO A 441 31.08 -9.62 -23.55
N ARG A 442 30.34 -9.41 -24.62
CA ARG A 442 30.83 -8.63 -25.78
C ARG A 442 30.88 -7.12 -25.52
N LYS A 443 30.01 -6.61 -24.66
CA LYS A 443 29.95 -5.21 -24.24
C LYS A 443 29.55 -5.13 -22.78
N VAL A 444 30.33 -4.39 -22.00
CA VAL A 444 30.03 -4.08 -20.59
C VAL A 444 29.78 -2.59 -20.48
N ASP A 445 28.68 -2.22 -19.83
CA ASP A 445 28.38 -0.83 -19.51
C ASP A 445 29.00 -0.46 -18.14
N ASP A 446 30.10 0.27 -18.17
CA ASP A 446 30.86 0.70 -16.99
C ASP A 446 30.31 1.98 -16.32
N SER A 447 29.25 2.58 -16.87
CA SER A 447 28.62 3.78 -16.30
C SER A 447 28.10 3.59 -14.87
N LYS A 448 27.83 2.33 -14.47
CA LYS A 448 27.31 1.93 -13.15
C LYS A 448 28.38 1.40 -12.18
N SER A 449 29.67 1.68 -12.41
CA SER A 449 30.81 1.09 -11.66
C SER A 449 31.01 1.57 -10.22
N SER A 450 30.09 2.39 -9.67
CA SER A 450 30.23 2.90 -8.28
C SER A 450 30.26 1.77 -7.24
N LEU A 451 31.03 1.97 -6.16
CA LEU A 451 31.16 1.02 -5.04
C LEU A 451 29.82 0.57 -4.43
N ILE A 452 28.79 1.43 -4.51
CA ILE A 452 27.46 1.11 -3.99
C ILE A 452 26.66 0.28 -4.99
N GLN A 453 26.75 0.57 -6.29
CA GLN A 453 25.92 -0.08 -7.32
C GLN A 453 26.50 -1.41 -7.80
N ARG A 454 27.83 -1.50 -7.96
CA ARG A 454 28.59 -2.68 -8.40
C ARG A 454 29.87 -2.82 -7.55
N PRO A 455 29.77 -3.28 -6.29
CA PRO A 455 30.91 -3.36 -5.36
C PRO A 455 32.04 -4.27 -5.85
N PHE A 456 31.75 -5.23 -6.74
CA PHE A 456 32.70 -6.24 -7.20
C PHE A 456 33.26 -5.97 -8.62
N SER A 457 33.04 -4.78 -9.18
CA SER A 457 33.44 -4.43 -10.56
C SER A 457 34.95 -4.60 -10.83
N HIS A 458 35.79 -4.40 -9.81
CA HIS A 458 37.25 -4.53 -9.92
C HIS A 458 37.76 -5.96 -10.05
N LEU A 459 36.95 -6.99 -9.76
CA LEU A 459 37.38 -8.39 -9.70
C LEU A 459 37.25 -9.14 -11.04
N GLY A 460 36.82 -8.44 -12.09
CA GLY A 460 36.61 -8.99 -13.42
C GLY A 460 35.26 -9.70 -13.58
N TRP A 461 34.84 -9.88 -14.83
CA TRP A 461 33.47 -10.27 -15.19
C TRP A 461 33.01 -11.61 -14.58
N ARG A 462 33.88 -12.65 -14.58
CA ARG A 462 33.54 -13.97 -14.04
C ARG A 462 33.33 -13.97 -12.52
N VAL A 463 34.17 -13.21 -11.81
CA VAL A 463 34.18 -13.19 -10.34
C VAL A 463 33.10 -12.26 -9.82
N GLU A 464 32.93 -11.10 -10.45
CA GLU A 464 31.85 -10.15 -10.14
C GLU A 464 30.48 -10.83 -10.21
N ALA A 465 30.20 -11.51 -11.32
CA ALA A 465 28.91 -12.15 -11.52
C ALA A 465 28.69 -13.31 -10.54
N LEU A 466 29.75 -14.01 -10.11
CA LEU A 466 29.67 -15.11 -9.15
C LEU A 466 29.42 -14.58 -7.74
N LEU A 467 30.16 -13.57 -7.32
CA LEU A 467 29.99 -12.94 -6.01
C LEU A 467 28.61 -12.31 -5.86
N SER A 468 28.09 -11.75 -6.95
CA SER A 468 26.72 -11.24 -7.02
C SER A 468 25.66 -12.32 -6.74
N ASP A 469 25.77 -13.50 -7.38
CA ASP A 469 24.88 -14.64 -7.13
C ASP A 469 25.01 -15.18 -5.69
N ILE A 470 26.24 -15.30 -5.18
CA ILE A 470 26.51 -15.76 -3.82
C ILE A 470 25.97 -14.77 -2.78
N LEU A 471 26.11 -13.46 -3.02
CA LEU A 471 25.61 -12.41 -2.14
C LEU A 471 24.09 -12.52 -1.97
N VAL A 472 23.35 -12.81 -3.04
CA VAL A 472 21.89 -13.05 -2.99
C VAL A 472 21.57 -14.30 -2.17
N LEU A 473 22.32 -15.39 -2.33
CA LEU A 473 22.09 -16.61 -1.54
C LEU A 473 22.34 -16.38 -0.05
N ILE A 474 23.45 -15.69 0.30
CA ILE A 474 23.80 -15.35 1.67
C ILE A 474 22.77 -14.38 2.27
N SER A 475 22.28 -13.41 1.50
CA SER A 475 21.30 -12.45 2.00
C SER A 475 19.93 -13.07 2.25
N ILE A 476 19.48 -14.01 1.40
CA ILE A 476 18.27 -14.80 1.64
C ILE A 476 18.42 -15.57 2.96
N PHE A 477 19.58 -16.19 3.18
CA PHE A 477 19.85 -16.92 4.42
C PHE A 477 19.83 -16.01 5.65
N ALA A 478 20.59 -14.91 5.60
CA ALA A 478 20.63 -13.93 6.67
C ALA A 478 19.24 -13.36 6.94
N PHE A 479 18.44 -13.09 5.91
CA PHE A 479 17.06 -12.62 6.06
C PHE A 479 16.18 -13.65 6.78
N VAL A 480 16.25 -14.94 6.43
CA VAL A 480 15.47 -15.99 7.10
C VAL A 480 15.84 -16.09 8.58
N ILE A 481 17.13 -16.05 8.91
CA ILE A 481 17.59 -16.10 10.31
C ILE A 481 17.19 -14.83 11.08
N LEU A 482 17.49 -13.66 10.54
CA LEU A 482 17.22 -12.38 11.22
C LEU A 482 15.73 -12.06 11.31
N SER A 483 14.91 -12.62 10.42
CA SER A 483 13.46 -12.49 10.50
C SER A 483 12.82 -13.52 11.43
N TYR A 484 13.51 -14.60 11.80
CA TYR A 484 12.96 -15.62 12.68
C TYR A 484 12.47 -15.06 14.03
N PRO A 485 13.23 -14.21 14.76
CA PRO A 485 12.74 -13.60 16.00
C PRO A 485 11.52 -12.71 15.77
N PHE A 486 11.45 -11.99 14.66
CA PHE A 486 10.28 -11.21 14.28
C PHE A 486 9.06 -12.10 14.01
N PHE A 487 9.25 -13.29 13.46
CA PHE A 487 8.17 -14.25 13.20
C PHE A 487 7.85 -15.21 14.35
N THR A 488 8.56 -15.12 15.48
CA THR A 488 8.34 -16.04 16.62
C THR A 488 8.15 -15.33 17.95
N THR A 489 8.69 -14.13 18.11
CA THR A 489 8.63 -13.34 19.35
C THR A 489 7.93 -12.00 19.14
N ALA A 490 7.57 -11.34 20.25
CA ALA A 490 7.09 -9.96 20.24
C ALA A 490 8.20 -8.93 19.92
N SER A 491 9.46 -9.36 19.87
CA SER A 491 10.66 -8.57 19.56
C SER A 491 11.24 -8.90 18.17
N GLY A 492 12.34 -8.26 17.76
CA GLY A 492 13.05 -8.61 16.51
C GLY A 492 12.69 -7.79 15.26
N GLY A 493 11.89 -6.71 15.39
CA GLY A 493 11.58 -5.82 14.27
C GLY A 493 12.82 -5.21 13.61
N LEU A 494 13.80 -4.79 14.42
CA LEU A 494 15.08 -4.25 13.93
C LEU A 494 15.89 -5.28 13.14
N GLU A 495 15.97 -6.52 13.63
CA GLU A 495 16.70 -7.61 12.97
C GLU A 495 16.07 -7.93 11.61
N CYS A 496 14.74 -8.00 11.55
CA CYS A 496 14.00 -8.19 10.31
C CYS A 496 14.25 -7.05 9.30
N ILE A 497 14.25 -5.79 9.77
CA ILE A 497 14.55 -4.62 8.92
C ILE A 497 15.98 -4.68 8.38
N ILE A 498 16.96 -5.05 9.22
CA ILE A 498 18.36 -5.20 8.81
C ILE A 498 18.48 -6.30 7.76
N GLY A 499 17.89 -7.47 8.01
CA GLY A 499 17.86 -8.58 7.05
C GLY A 499 17.20 -8.19 5.73
N LEU A 500 16.08 -7.46 5.79
CA LEU A 500 15.36 -7.00 4.60
C LEU A 500 16.19 -6.02 3.78
N ASN A 501 16.82 -5.02 4.42
CA ASN A 501 17.68 -4.06 3.73
C ASN A 501 18.88 -4.75 3.09
N PHE A 502 19.47 -5.73 3.76
CA PHE A 502 20.57 -6.52 3.21
C PHE A 502 20.13 -7.33 1.98
N LEU A 503 18.96 -7.96 2.04
CA LEU A 503 18.37 -8.65 0.89
C LEU A 503 18.06 -7.70 -0.26
N LEU A 504 17.45 -6.54 0.00
CA LEU A 504 17.17 -5.52 -1.02
C LEU A 504 18.45 -5.00 -1.67
N TYR A 505 19.49 -4.74 -0.88
CA TYR A 505 20.80 -4.33 -1.40
C TYR A 505 21.42 -5.41 -2.28
N SER A 506 21.40 -6.68 -1.84
CA SER A 506 21.94 -7.78 -2.65
C SER A 506 21.19 -7.95 -3.98
N LEU A 507 19.87 -7.78 -3.98
CA LEU A 507 19.05 -7.82 -5.20
C LEU A 507 19.36 -6.63 -6.11
N LEU A 508 19.56 -5.45 -5.55
CA LEU A 508 19.95 -4.27 -6.33
C LEU A 508 21.30 -4.51 -7.02
N VAL A 509 22.31 -4.98 -6.30
CA VAL A 509 23.63 -5.33 -6.86
C VAL A 509 23.49 -6.39 -7.95
N PHE A 510 22.75 -7.47 -7.67
CA PHE A 510 22.46 -8.52 -8.64
C PHE A 510 21.92 -7.98 -9.96
N THR A 511 21.04 -6.98 -9.85
CA THR A 511 20.32 -6.48 -11.01
C THR A 511 21.09 -5.42 -11.76
N ASN A 512 21.93 -4.65 -11.08
CA ASN A 512 22.88 -3.77 -11.73
C ASN A 512 23.95 -4.55 -12.51
N VAL A 513 24.39 -5.71 -11.98
CA VAL A 513 25.33 -6.59 -12.69
C VAL A 513 24.66 -7.17 -13.94
N ASP A 514 23.43 -7.67 -13.85
CA ASP A 514 22.68 -8.16 -15.01
C ASP A 514 22.44 -7.04 -16.05
N ASP A 515 22.01 -5.84 -15.60
CA ASP A 515 21.77 -4.69 -16.49
C ASP A 515 23.03 -4.16 -17.18
N SER A 516 24.21 -4.34 -16.55
CA SER A 516 25.49 -3.88 -17.12
C SER A 516 26.00 -4.75 -18.27
N GLY A 517 25.30 -5.84 -18.61
CA GLY A 517 25.69 -6.75 -19.68
C GLY A 517 26.83 -7.71 -19.32
N VAL A 518 27.28 -7.74 -18.06
CA VAL A 518 28.32 -8.66 -17.58
C VAL A 518 27.86 -10.12 -17.60
N ASN A 519 26.55 -10.35 -17.45
CA ASN A 519 25.96 -11.68 -17.30
C ASN A 519 25.35 -12.21 -18.60
N GLU A 520 26.16 -12.31 -19.66
CA GLU A 520 25.74 -13.00 -20.89
C GLU A 520 25.82 -14.53 -20.72
N MET A 521 24.71 -15.21 -21.03
CA MET A 521 24.57 -16.67 -20.90
C MET A 521 24.21 -17.28 -22.26
N VAL A 522 24.90 -18.36 -22.62
CA VAL A 522 24.51 -19.20 -23.77
C VAL A 522 23.75 -20.40 -23.23
N VAL A 523 22.47 -20.50 -23.58
CA VAL A 523 21.65 -21.67 -23.24
C VAL A 523 21.93 -22.75 -24.28
N ASP A 524 22.51 -23.87 -23.82
CA ASP A 524 22.68 -25.06 -24.64
C ASP A 524 21.34 -25.80 -24.75
N ASP A 525 20.57 -25.46 -25.80
CA ASP A 525 19.29 -26.10 -26.11
C ASP A 525 19.47 -27.41 -26.94
N SER A 526 20.70 -27.93 -27.07
CA SER A 526 20.92 -29.25 -27.69
C SER A 526 20.26 -30.37 -26.86
N SER A 527 19.95 -31.49 -27.52
CA SER A 527 19.38 -32.66 -26.84
C SER A 527 20.31 -33.23 -25.76
N GLU A 528 21.63 -33.12 -25.97
CA GLU A 528 22.65 -33.51 -25.00
C GLU A 528 22.72 -32.55 -23.81
N GLY A 529 22.72 -31.25 -24.06
CA GLY A 529 22.69 -30.20 -23.02
C GLY A 529 21.45 -30.28 -22.13
N LEU A 530 20.28 -30.54 -22.73
CA LEU A 530 19.03 -30.78 -22.01
C LEU A 530 19.10 -32.03 -21.13
N ARG A 531 19.60 -33.15 -21.65
CA ARG A 531 19.77 -34.39 -20.86
C ARG A 531 20.74 -34.18 -19.70
N LYS A 532 21.86 -33.49 -19.92
CA LYS A 532 22.84 -33.17 -18.88
C LYS A 532 22.23 -32.28 -17.78
N SER A 533 21.51 -31.24 -18.17
CA SER A 533 20.83 -30.36 -17.21
C SER A 533 19.76 -31.11 -16.41
N PHE A 534 18.94 -31.92 -17.09
CA PHE A 534 17.92 -32.74 -16.44
C PHE A 534 18.52 -33.74 -15.44
N THR A 535 19.58 -34.45 -15.82
CA THR A 535 20.27 -35.42 -14.94
C THR A 535 20.91 -34.75 -13.72
N ILE A 536 21.52 -33.57 -13.89
CA ILE A 536 22.07 -32.81 -12.75
C ILE A 536 20.94 -32.39 -11.80
N TRP A 537 19.83 -31.88 -12.34
CA TRP A 537 18.68 -31.48 -11.52
C TRP A 537 18.03 -32.66 -10.80
N THR A 538 17.81 -33.79 -11.47
CA THR A 538 17.22 -34.97 -10.83
C THR A 538 18.11 -35.53 -9.73
N LEU A 539 19.43 -35.62 -9.97
CA LEU A 539 20.38 -36.07 -8.96
C LEU A 539 20.44 -35.10 -7.77
N SER A 540 20.47 -33.79 -8.04
CA SER A 540 20.54 -32.77 -7.00
C SER A 540 19.28 -32.74 -6.14
N ILE A 541 18.11 -32.91 -6.76
CA ILE A 541 16.82 -33.04 -6.05
C ILE A 541 16.81 -34.31 -5.21
N ALA A 542 17.29 -35.44 -5.73
CA ALA A 542 17.39 -36.68 -4.96
C ALA A 542 18.29 -36.52 -3.72
N VAL A 543 19.44 -35.86 -3.86
CA VAL A 543 20.34 -35.55 -2.74
C VAL A 543 19.70 -34.59 -1.75
N ALA A 544 19.05 -33.51 -2.21
CA ALA A 544 18.37 -32.55 -1.35
C ALA A 544 17.24 -33.21 -0.53
N ILE A 545 16.48 -34.10 -1.17
CA ILE A 545 15.46 -34.92 -0.50
C ILE A 545 16.10 -35.86 0.52
N GLY A 546 17.23 -36.49 0.17
CA GLY A 546 18.00 -37.33 1.09
C GLY A 546 18.49 -36.57 2.33
N ILE A 547 19.02 -35.36 2.15
CA ILE A 547 19.43 -34.47 3.25
C ILE A 547 18.23 -34.12 4.12
N ALA A 548 17.11 -33.72 3.50
CA ALA A 548 15.88 -33.37 4.21
C ALA A 548 15.35 -34.53 5.06
N ILE A 549 15.39 -35.77 4.54
CA ILE A 549 14.82 -36.95 5.21
C ILE A 549 15.82 -37.64 6.15
N SER A 550 17.09 -37.24 6.16
CA SER A 550 18.17 -37.91 6.92
C SER A 550 17.93 -38.04 8.43
N ALA A 551 17.13 -37.16 9.04
CA ALA A 551 16.75 -37.23 10.46
C ALA A 551 15.61 -38.21 10.76
N GLY A 552 15.01 -38.78 9.71
CA GLY A 552 13.72 -39.45 9.79
C GLY A 552 12.53 -38.48 9.73
N PHE A 553 11.36 -39.07 9.92
CA PHE A 553 10.07 -38.41 9.88
C PHE A 553 9.48 -38.33 11.28
N SER A 554 8.92 -37.18 11.65
CA SER A 554 8.02 -37.09 12.79
C SER A 554 6.61 -37.44 12.31
N SER A 555 6.13 -38.60 12.70
CA SER A 555 4.76 -39.03 12.42
C SER A 555 3.81 -38.47 13.47
N PRO A 556 2.64 -37.94 13.06
CA PRO A 556 1.62 -37.47 13.99
C PRO A 556 1.20 -38.62 14.91
N GLU A 557 1.45 -38.47 16.20
CA GLU A 557 1.09 -39.47 17.20
C GLU A 557 -0.20 -39.05 17.89
N LEU A 558 -1.20 -39.94 17.86
CA LEU A 558 -2.48 -39.77 18.54
C LEU A 558 -2.36 -40.18 20.00
N LEU A 559 -2.51 -39.23 20.92
CA LEU A 559 -2.75 -39.53 22.32
C LEU A 559 -4.24 -39.79 22.53
N LYS A 560 -4.56 -41.02 22.91
CA LYS A 560 -5.88 -41.40 23.37
C LYS A 560 -5.86 -41.47 24.91
N PRO A 561 -6.21 -40.40 25.64
CA PRO A 561 -6.41 -40.53 27.07
C PRO A 561 -7.53 -41.56 27.31
N SER A 562 -7.28 -42.51 28.19
CA SER A 562 -8.12 -43.70 28.37
C SER A 562 -9.54 -43.32 28.80
N SER A 563 -10.53 -43.76 27.99
CA SER A 563 -11.97 -43.96 28.25
C SER A 563 -13.03 -42.95 27.79
N SER A 564 -12.71 -41.79 27.20
CA SER A 564 -13.74 -40.92 26.60
C SER A 564 -13.62 -40.85 25.06
N PRO A 565 -14.62 -41.35 24.30
CA PRO A 565 -14.70 -41.12 22.86
C PRO A 565 -14.60 -39.62 22.54
N GLY A 566 -13.75 -39.23 21.59
CA GLY A 566 -13.59 -37.83 21.15
C GLY A 566 -12.65 -36.95 22.01
N SER A 567 -11.96 -37.50 23.02
CA SER A 567 -10.98 -36.77 23.84
C SER A 567 -9.53 -36.87 23.34
N TRP A 568 -9.33 -37.37 22.13
CA TRP A 568 -8.00 -37.62 21.57
C TRP A 568 -7.37 -36.32 21.08
N ARG A 569 -6.05 -36.23 21.21
CA ARG A 569 -5.27 -35.08 20.77
C ARG A 569 -4.00 -35.57 20.10
N PHE A 570 -3.58 -34.87 19.05
CA PHE A 570 -2.24 -35.08 18.51
C PHE A 570 -1.20 -34.56 19.51
N VAL A 571 -0.10 -35.30 19.68
CA VAL A 571 1.05 -34.81 20.45
C VAL A 571 1.56 -33.53 19.77
N ALA A 572 1.73 -32.45 20.55
CA ALA A 572 2.36 -31.23 20.07
C ALA A 572 3.72 -31.55 19.45
N GLU A 573 4.05 -30.88 18.33
CA GLU A 573 5.34 -31.01 17.61
C GLU A 573 5.57 -32.33 16.86
N LYS A 574 4.68 -33.32 16.94
CA LYS A 574 4.82 -34.59 16.20
C LYS A 574 4.20 -34.61 14.81
N GLY A 575 3.59 -33.52 14.34
CA GLY A 575 3.05 -33.39 12.98
C GLY A 575 2.57 -31.97 12.63
N PHE A 576 2.35 -31.72 11.34
CA PHE A 576 1.86 -30.44 10.83
C PHE A 576 0.36 -30.47 10.56
N GLU A 577 -0.38 -29.54 11.16
CA GLU A 577 -1.82 -29.40 10.99
C GLU A 577 -2.17 -28.38 9.91
N ILE A 578 -3.00 -28.79 8.95
CA ILE A 578 -3.72 -27.92 8.04
C ILE A 578 -5.17 -27.83 8.51
N THR A 579 -5.56 -26.63 8.96
CA THR A 579 -6.93 -26.39 9.41
C THR A 579 -7.92 -26.43 8.24
N PRO A 580 -9.17 -26.91 8.45
CA PRO A 580 -10.18 -26.97 7.39
C PRO A 580 -10.47 -25.60 6.76
N ALA A 581 -10.52 -24.55 7.58
CA ALA A 581 -10.72 -23.17 7.13
C ALA A 581 -9.60 -22.69 6.19
N PHE A 582 -8.34 -23.04 6.50
CA PHE A 582 -7.20 -22.70 5.63
C PHE A 582 -7.28 -23.45 4.30
N SER A 583 -7.58 -24.75 4.31
CA SER A 583 -7.73 -25.52 3.07
C SER A 583 -8.89 -25.02 2.22
N ALA A 584 -10.05 -24.70 2.83
CA ALA A 584 -11.19 -24.18 2.11
C ALA A 584 -10.88 -22.84 1.43
N MET A 585 -10.17 -21.94 2.14
CA MET A 585 -9.68 -20.69 1.57
C MET A 585 -8.74 -20.91 0.38
N ILE A 586 -7.72 -21.75 0.55
CA ILE A 586 -6.74 -22.00 -0.52
C ILE A 586 -7.44 -22.56 -1.75
N ILE A 587 -8.29 -23.58 -1.58
CA ILE A 587 -8.97 -24.25 -2.69
C ILE A 587 -9.90 -23.25 -3.39
N GLY A 588 -10.72 -22.50 -2.64
CA GLY A 588 -11.66 -21.55 -3.23
C GLY A 588 -10.99 -20.40 -3.98
N LEU A 589 -9.99 -19.74 -3.37
CA LEU A 589 -9.22 -18.70 -4.03
C LEU A 589 -8.44 -19.24 -5.24
N THR A 590 -7.81 -20.40 -5.12
CA THR A 590 -7.03 -20.98 -6.20
C THR A 590 -7.90 -21.32 -7.40
N LEU A 591 -9.03 -22.00 -7.20
CA LEU A 591 -9.92 -22.42 -8.29
C LEU A 591 -10.52 -21.21 -9.01
N PHE A 592 -11.04 -20.25 -8.25
CA PHE A 592 -11.61 -19.02 -8.80
C PHE A 592 -10.55 -18.22 -9.56
N THR A 593 -9.42 -17.89 -8.93
CA THR A 593 -8.41 -17.03 -9.56
C THR A 593 -7.71 -17.73 -10.72
N ALA A 594 -7.48 -19.04 -10.66
CA ALA A 594 -6.90 -19.78 -11.78
C ALA A 594 -7.77 -19.72 -13.04
N SER A 595 -9.10 -19.66 -12.90
CA SER A 595 -10.00 -19.50 -14.06
C SER A 595 -9.78 -18.15 -14.77
N VAL A 596 -9.57 -17.08 -14.00
CA VAL A 596 -9.31 -15.74 -14.51
C VAL A 596 -7.90 -15.64 -15.11
N VAL A 597 -6.90 -16.22 -14.43
CA VAL A 597 -5.52 -16.33 -14.94
C VAL A 597 -5.49 -17.11 -16.26
N ALA A 598 -6.28 -18.18 -16.40
CA ALA A 598 -6.36 -18.96 -17.64
C ALA A 598 -6.89 -18.12 -18.81
N GLU A 599 -7.87 -17.23 -18.59
CA GLU A 599 -8.31 -16.27 -19.62
C GLU A 599 -7.24 -15.26 -19.98
N ILE A 600 -6.52 -14.74 -18.99
CA ILE A 600 -5.40 -13.83 -19.22
C ILE A 600 -4.32 -14.49 -20.06
N VAL A 601 -3.93 -15.73 -19.72
CA VAL A 601 -2.92 -16.49 -20.46
C VAL A 601 -3.37 -16.73 -21.90
N ARG A 602 -4.60 -17.24 -22.08
CA ARG A 602 -5.19 -17.50 -23.39
C ARG A 602 -5.28 -16.23 -24.24
N GLY A 603 -5.81 -15.15 -23.67
CA GLY A 603 -5.96 -13.85 -24.35
C GLY A 603 -4.61 -13.24 -24.73
N SER A 604 -3.60 -13.36 -23.86
CA SER A 604 -2.25 -12.85 -24.13
C SER A 604 -1.56 -13.59 -25.28
N ILE A 605 -1.74 -14.92 -25.37
CA ILE A 605 -1.20 -15.72 -26.47
C ILE A 605 -1.94 -15.42 -27.78
N GLN A 606 -3.26 -15.29 -27.75
CA GLN A 606 -4.07 -15.01 -28.94
C GLN A 606 -3.87 -13.59 -29.50
N ALA A 607 -3.46 -12.63 -28.67
CA ALA A 607 -3.16 -11.27 -29.10
C ALA A 607 -1.87 -11.17 -29.96
N LEU A 608 -1.07 -12.24 -30.02
CA LEU A 608 0.19 -12.24 -30.76
C LEU A 608 -0.05 -12.27 -32.29
N PRO A 609 0.72 -11.51 -33.11
CA PRO A 609 0.63 -11.57 -34.55
C PRO A 609 0.89 -12.98 -35.10
N ARG A 610 0.00 -13.45 -35.99
CA ARG A 610 0.11 -14.79 -36.58
C ARG A 610 1.41 -15.02 -37.36
N GLY A 611 1.95 -13.96 -37.97
CA GLY A 611 3.21 -14.03 -38.72
C GLY A 611 4.41 -14.54 -37.91
N GLN A 612 4.46 -14.30 -36.60
CA GLN A 612 5.52 -14.83 -35.72
C GLN A 612 5.42 -16.36 -35.58
N VAL A 613 4.19 -16.85 -35.47
CA VAL A 613 3.90 -18.29 -35.41
C VAL A 613 4.18 -18.95 -36.76
N GLU A 614 3.81 -18.31 -37.88
CA GLU A 614 4.08 -18.80 -39.23
C GLU A 614 5.58 -18.85 -39.54
N ALA A 615 6.33 -17.79 -39.22
CA ALA A 615 7.79 -17.77 -39.38
C ALA A 615 8.48 -18.88 -38.57
N SER A 616 8.03 -19.11 -37.34
CA SER A 616 8.56 -20.21 -36.51
C SER A 616 8.28 -21.59 -37.11
N ILE A 617 7.14 -21.78 -37.78
CA ILE A 617 6.81 -23.00 -38.52
C ILE A 617 7.75 -23.15 -39.73
N SER A 618 7.98 -22.07 -40.48
CA SER A 618 8.88 -22.05 -41.64
C SER A 618 10.33 -22.38 -41.28
N LEU A 619 10.77 -22.00 -40.07
CA LEU A 619 12.09 -22.36 -39.52
C LEU A 619 12.16 -23.81 -39.00
N GLY A 620 11.08 -24.59 -39.09
CA GLY A 620 11.03 -25.98 -38.65
C GLY A 620 10.98 -26.15 -37.13
N LEU A 621 10.64 -25.11 -36.36
CA LEU A 621 10.56 -25.21 -34.90
C LEU A 621 9.42 -26.13 -34.48
N ASN A 622 9.74 -27.08 -33.60
CA ASN A 622 8.76 -27.98 -33.03
C ASN A 622 7.74 -27.19 -32.14
N PRO A 623 6.54 -27.71 -31.87
CA PRO A 623 5.51 -26.98 -31.13
C PRO A 623 5.97 -26.48 -29.74
N PHE A 624 6.83 -27.23 -29.06
CA PHE A 624 7.35 -26.87 -27.75
C PHE A 624 8.41 -25.76 -27.83
N GLN A 625 9.34 -25.85 -28.79
CA GLN A 625 10.32 -24.82 -29.12
C GLN A 625 9.61 -23.53 -29.54
N ARG A 626 8.58 -23.63 -30.38
CA ARG A 626 7.77 -22.49 -30.78
C ARG A 626 7.10 -21.82 -29.58
N LEU A 627 6.48 -22.61 -28.69
CA LEU A 627 5.85 -22.09 -27.49
C LEU A 627 6.88 -21.40 -26.59
N ARG A 628 8.02 -22.04 -26.34
CA ARG A 628 9.06 -21.57 -25.40
C ARG A 628 9.91 -20.41 -25.93
N LEU A 629 10.29 -20.43 -27.21
CA LEU A 629 11.25 -19.48 -27.80
C LEU A 629 10.57 -18.27 -28.46
N VAL A 630 9.36 -18.43 -28.97
CA VAL A 630 8.69 -17.36 -29.75
C VAL A 630 7.45 -16.85 -29.03
N ILE A 631 6.49 -17.73 -28.71
CA ILE A 631 5.16 -17.32 -28.26
C ILE A 631 5.18 -16.84 -26.80
N LEU A 632 5.66 -17.66 -25.87
CA LEU A 632 5.61 -17.36 -24.44
C LEU A 632 6.39 -16.11 -24.05
N PRO A 633 7.63 -15.86 -24.55
CA PRO A 633 8.36 -14.63 -24.24
C PRO A 633 7.61 -13.37 -24.67
N GLN A 634 6.96 -13.39 -25.84
CA GLN A 634 6.19 -12.26 -26.33
C GLN A 634 4.85 -12.10 -25.58
N ALA A 635 4.15 -13.21 -25.32
CA ALA A 635 2.90 -13.22 -24.58
C ALA A 635 3.07 -12.77 -23.12
N LEU A 636 4.21 -13.07 -22.48
CA LEU A 636 4.50 -12.63 -21.12
C LEU A 636 4.42 -11.11 -20.96
N ARG A 637 4.81 -10.34 -21.98
CA ARG A 637 4.81 -8.86 -21.95
C ARG A 637 3.41 -8.28 -21.79
N SER A 638 2.40 -8.86 -22.44
CA SER A 638 1.00 -8.45 -22.28
C SER A 638 0.31 -9.12 -21.10
N MET A 639 0.79 -10.31 -20.67
CA MET A 639 0.24 -11.07 -19.56
C MET A 639 0.53 -10.42 -18.19
N ILE A 640 1.75 -9.91 -17.97
CA ILE A 640 2.20 -9.42 -16.66
C ILE A 640 1.35 -8.26 -16.12
N PRO A 641 1.03 -7.20 -16.89
CA PRO A 641 0.18 -6.12 -16.40
C PRO A 641 -1.21 -6.61 -15.97
N LEU A 642 -1.76 -7.61 -16.68
CA LEU A 642 -3.05 -8.20 -16.34
C LEU A 642 -2.98 -9.05 -15.06
N LEU A 643 -1.89 -9.80 -14.88
CA LEU A 643 -1.65 -10.57 -13.65
C LEU A 643 -1.49 -9.67 -12.42
N ASN A 644 -0.89 -8.48 -12.56
CA ASN A 644 -0.77 -7.52 -11.46
C ASN A 644 -2.13 -7.20 -10.83
N ASN A 645 -3.11 -6.83 -11.68
CA ASN A 645 -4.47 -6.56 -11.24
C ASN A 645 -5.11 -7.79 -10.57
N GLN A 646 -4.87 -9.00 -11.08
CA GLN A 646 -5.44 -10.21 -10.47
C GLN A 646 -4.81 -10.56 -9.13
N PHE A 647 -3.49 -10.38 -8.95
CA PHE A 647 -2.85 -10.64 -7.66
C PHE A 647 -3.28 -9.64 -6.60
N MET A 648 -3.48 -8.37 -6.96
CA MET A 648 -4.12 -7.39 -6.07
C MET A 648 -5.55 -7.80 -5.70
N ASN A 649 -6.30 -8.41 -6.62
CA ASN A 649 -7.62 -8.95 -6.33
C ASN A 649 -7.56 -10.16 -5.39
N VAL A 650 -6.57 -11.05 -5.50
CA VAL A 650 -6.38 -12.17 -4.54
C VAL A 650 -6.19 -11.62 -3.13
N TRP A 651 -5.36 -10.58 -2.98
CA TRP A 651 -5.15 -9.92 -1.69
C TRP A 651 -6.44 -9.37 -1.10
N LYS A 652 -7.24 -8.65 -1.89
CA LYS A 652 -8.54 -8.10 -1.44
C LYS A 652 -9.55 -9.21 -1.14
N ASN A 653 -9.66 -10.19 -2.03
CA ASN A 653 -10.60 -11.31 -1.91
C ASN A 653 -10.29 -12.23 -0.72
N SER A 654 -9.08 -12.18 -0.16
CA SER A 654 -8.78 -12.87 1.09
C SER A 654 -9.68 -12.44 2.25
N SER A 655 -10.26 -11.22 2.21
CA SER A 655 -11.23 -10.73 3.20
C SER A 655 -12.51 -11.57 3.28
N LEU A 656 -12.81 -12.36 2.26
CA LEU A 656 -13.93 -13.30 2.25
C LEU A 656 -13.68 -14.53 3.15
N ALA A 657 -12.50 -14.61 3.78
CA ALA A 657 -12.14 -15.56 4.85
C ALA A 657 -13.20 -15.71 5.94
N ILE A 658 -13.93 -14.64 6.23
CA ILE A 658 -15.02 -14.64 7.20
C ILE A 658 -16.06 -15.74 6.92
N ILE A 659 -16.29 -16.09 5.65
CA ILE A 659 -17.29 -17.10 5.24
C ILE A 659 -16.93 -18.49 5.73
N VAL A 660 -15.62 -18.79 5.83
CA VAL A 660 -15.12 -20.10 6.27
C VAL A 660 -14.49 -20.04 7.66
N ALA A 661 -14.74 -18.95 8.39
CA ALA A 661 -14.17 -18.68 9.71
C ALA A 661 -12.63 -18.77 9.75
N TYR A 662 -11.96 -18.36 8.67
CA TYR A 662 -10.51 -18.25 8.66
C TYR A 662 -10.05 -16.95 9.32
N ASN A 663 -9.08 -17.03 10.24
CA ASN A 663 -8.58 -15.90 11.03
C ASN A 663 -7.64 -14.98 10.21
N ASP A 664 -8.21 -14.26 9.25
CA ASP A 664 -7.55 -13.26 8.44
C ASP A 664 -7.65 -11.85 9.07
N ILE A 665 -7.05 -10.84 8.43
CA ILE A 665 -7.11 -9.45 8.89
C ILE A 665 -8.56 -8.97 9.05
N PHE A 666 -9.47 -9.31 8.12
CA PHE A 666 -10.85 -8.85 8.17
C PHE A 666 -11.64 -9.50 9.31
N TYR A 667 -11.48 -10.80 9.51
CA TYR A 667 -12.09 -11.53 10.63
C TYR A 667 -11.60 -10.94 11.96
N GLN A 668 -10.29 -10.74 12.11
CA GLN A 668 -9.73 -10.17 13.34
C GLN A 668 -10.25 -8.76 13.60
N PHE A 669 -10.38 -7.93 12.56
CA PHE A 669 -11.01 -6.62 12.65
C PHE A 669 -12.44 -6.72 13.19
N LEU A 670 -13.27 -7.60 12.63
CA LEU A 670 -14.67 -7.76 13.03
C LEU A 670 -14.78 -8.15 14.51
N VAL A 671 -13.98 -9.11 14.94
CA VAL A 671 -13.99 -9.58 16.33
C VAL A 671 -13.50 -8.47 17.28
N MET A 672 -12.43 -7.75 16.94
CA MET A 672 -11.97 -6.62 17.75
C MET A 672 -12.99 -5.47 17.78
N ALA A 673 -13.62 -5.14 16.66
CA ALA A 673 -14.58 -4.05 16.55
C ALA A 673 -15.84 -4.30 17.39
N ASN A 674 -16.35 -5.54 17.38
CA ASN A 674 -17.53 -5.93 18.15
C ASN A 674 -17.24 -6.01 19.67
N ASN A 675 -16.05 -6.46 20.06
CA ASN A 675 -15.72 -6.63 21.47
C ASN A 675 -15.22 -5.34 22.14
N VAL A 676 -14.40 -4.54 21.45
CA VAL A 676 -13.81 -3.31 22.01
C VAL A 676 -14.73 -2.10 21.79
N GLY A 677 -15.60 -2.14 20.78
CA GLY A 677 -16.47 -1.01 20.44
C GLY A 677 -15.73 0.18 19.80
N LYS A 678 -14.47 0.01 19.39
CA LYS A 678 -13.64 1.02 18.71
C LYS A 678 -13.63 0.78 17.19
N LEU A 679 -14.68 1.20 16.49
CA LEU A 679 -14.87 0.89 15.07
C LEU A 679 -13.88 1.61 14.15
N ILE A 680 -13.73 2.92 14.28
CA ILE A 680 -12.99 3.74 13.29
C ILE A 680 -11.48 3.53 13.33
N PRO A 681 -10.80 3.53 14.50
CA PRO A 681 -9.36 3.25 14.57
C PRO A 681 -9.01 1.89 13.96
N LEU A 682 -9.83 0.87 14.25
CA LEU A 682 -9.67 -0.48 13.71
C LEU A 682 -9.94 -0.53 12.20
N PHE A 683 -10.93 0.21 11.71
CA PHE A 683 -11.26 0.27 10.30
C PHE A 683 -10.18 1.01 9.50
N LEU A 684 -9.60 2.08 10.04
CA LEU A 684 -8.45 2.75 9.44
C LEU A 684 -7.23 1.82 9.35
N LEU A 685 -6.96 1.07 10.42
CA LEU A 685 -5.88 0.08 10.47
C LEU A 685 -6.11 -1.06 9.45
N LEU A 686 -7.36 -1.52 9.29
CA LEU A 686 -7.79 -2.43 8.21
C LEU A 686 -7.52 -1.83 6.81
N LEU A 687 -7.93 -0.59 6.55
CA LEU A 687 -7.73 0.07 5.26
C LEU A 687 -6.24 0.25 4.94
N VAL A 688 -5.45 0.73 5.90
CA VAL A 688 -4.01 0.95 5.73
C VAL A 688 -3.30 -0.37 5.41
N THR A 689 -3.65 -1.46 6.07
CA THR A 689 -3.01 -2.76 5.80
C THR A 689 -3.43 -3.38 4.49
N TYR A 690 -4.72 -3.34 4.12
CA TYR A 690 -5.14 -3.80 2.80
C TYR A 690 -4.50 -2.96 1.68
N GLN A 691 -4.42 -1.63 1.87
CA GLN A 691 -3.77 -0.75 0.91
C GLN A 691 -2.27 -1.00 0.83
N PHE A 692 -1.60 -1.16 1.96
CA PHE A 692 -0.17 -1.49 2.02
C PHE A 692 0.13 -2.79 1.28
N GLY A 693 -0.61 -3.88 1.55
CA GLY A 693 -0.43 -5.15 0.84
C GLY A 693 -0.68 -5.02 -0.67
N SER A 694 -1.70 -4.26 -1.07
CA SER A 694 -1.97 -4.00 -2.49
C SER A 694 -0.87 -3.19 -3.18
N LEU A 695 -0.30 -2.19 -2.50
CA LEU A 695 0.81 -1.39 -3.02
C LEU A 695 2.11 -2.20 -3.08
N MET A 696 2.36 -3.07 -2.10
CA MET A 696 3.50 -4.00 -2.10
C MET A 696 3.45 -4.95 -3.31
N ILE A 697 2.29 -5.58 -3.56
CA ILE A 697 2.09 -6.44 -4.73
C ILE A 697 2.31 -5.62 -6.02
N SER A 698 1.70 -4.44 -6.13
CA SER A 698 1.85 -3.58 -7.30
C SER A 698 3.29 -3.13 -7.53
N ALA A 699 4.02 -2.77 -6.48
CA ALA A 699 5.43 -2.38 -6.58
C ALA A 699 6.30 -3.52 -7.11
N VAL A 700 6.15 -4.73 -6.56
CA VAL A 700 6.86 -5.94 -7.01
C VAL A 700 6.53 -6.26 -8.47
N MET A 701 5.25 -6.21 -8.83
CA MET A 701 4.80 -6.51 -10.19
C MET A 701 5.19 -5.44 -11.21
N ASN A 702 5.20 -4.16 -10.84
CA ASN A 702 5.67 -3.08 -11.71
C ASN A 702 7.18 -3.16 -11.94
N TRP A 703 7.94 -3.49 -10.90
CA TRP A 703 9.37 -3.78 -11.02
C TRP A 703 9.63 -4.98 -11.95
N PHE A 704 8.84 -6.04 -11.83
CA PHE A 704 8.92 -7.20 -12.72
C PHE A 704 8.55 -6.82 -14.17
N ASN A 705 7.50 -6.03 -14.36
CA ASN A 705 7.05 -5.55 -15.66
C ASN A 705 8.14 -4.70 -16.36
N ALA A 706 8.79 -3.79 -15.63
CA ALA A 706 9.86 -2.95 -16.17
C ALA A 706 11.02 -3.77 -16.76
N ARG A 707 11.32 -4.93 -16.17
CA ARG A 707 12.38 -5.84 -16.66
C ARG A 707 11.99 -6.64 -17.88
N VAL A 708 10.75 -7.14 -17.91
CA VAL A 708 10.28 -7.89 -19.08
C VAL A 708 10.09 -6.95 -20.28
N THR A 709 9.81 -5.67 -20.03
CA THR A 709 9.63 -4.66 -21.07
C THR A 709 10.90 -3.94 -21.50
N SER A 710 12.00 -3.98 -20.74
CA SER A 710 13.28 -3.33 -21.12
C SER A 710 14.01 -4.04 -22.27
N VAL A 711 13.67 -5.30 -22.58
CA VAL A 711 14.25 -6.03 -23.71
C VAL A 711 13.68 -5.50 -25.03
N LYS A 712 14.48 -4.73 -25.77
CA LYS A 712 14.20 -4.38 -27.17
C LYS A 712 14.46 -5.64 -28.01
N ILE A 713 13.41 -6.16 -28.67
CA ILE A 713 13.52 -7.22 -29.68
C ILE A 713 13.85 -6.55 -31.02
#